data_AF-A0AAV7JP85-F1
#
_entry.id   AF-A0AAV7JP85-F1
#
_cell.length_a   1.000
_cell.length_b   1.000
_cell.length_c   1.000
_cell.angle_alpha   90.00
_cell.angle_beta   90.00
_cell.angle_gamma   90.00
#
_symmetry.space_group_name_H-M   'P 1'
#
loop_
_entity.id
_entity.type
_entity.pdbx_description
1 polymer ?
#
loop_
_entity_poly.entity_id
_entity_poly.type
_entity_poly.pdbx_seq_one_letter_code
_entity_poly.pdbx_strand_id
1 'polypeptide(L)'
;MRAKCLNLYDPNHLIYIYDRINCRIQVFTFEGNLVTSFGQDILSKPFGIVVTDHFIFVTDWKLHALFKFSDFKVTRAGSRGEEERELSIIASYIVVLDRSPNCVHFYTRSGQLFNSCISQKKYGSTTDSCCFCFDPAGNILITYFSWYNIKIISPSGQLIHRIDGIQMEKEQLLSDRYRCFSIWEYVHYIYSWSTNILVRLIYCMFRLSINRTFSSLHRCGRFLNTSPLLSSYVPLSRFDKDIFIDYQQLKNNIQTVQDRLDRPLTLSEKILYGHLDKVGTQEIVRGESYLHLRPDRVAMQDATAQMAMLQFISSGLDRVAVPSTIHCDHLIEAQTGGEADLQRAQVTNKEVYDFLATSSAKYGVGFWRPGSGIIHQICLENYAYPGLLLIGTDSHTPNGGGLGGLCIGVGGADAVDVMAGLPWEIKCPRIIGVHLNGILSGWVSPKDVILKVAEKLTVSGGTGAIIEYYGPGIHSISCTGMATICNMGAEIGATTSVFPFNYHMRQYLIATGRRQIADLADEYFDCLVGDESAKYDKVIDINLSELEPMLNGPFTPDRANPISQIGKTARENGWPTDISVALIGSCTNSSYEDMGRSASVARQALAKGVKAQSQFTITPGSEQIRATIERDGISQPLRDIGGMVLANACGPCIGQWKRHDKKIGEKNTIVTSYNRNFTGRNDANPATHAFVASPEIVTALALAGTLDFNPLTDELASPAGEKFKLDPPSGDRLPKRGFDPGQDTYQEPPKQGTSIDVHVDPASERLQLLEPFDRWNGEDIENALVLIKVQGKCTTDHISAAGPWLKYRGHLNNISNNLLITATNAENKEMNKIKNQLTGEYGPVPATARYYKAQNKPWVVVGENNYGEGSSREHAALEPRHLGGVAVITKSFARIHETNLKKQGLLPLTFSEESDYDKVKSDDKVSLLGLSGLSPGKHVTCVLNHSDGSSDEIELIHTMNTAQIEWFKAGSALNFMSLTLHK
;
A
#
# COMPACT_ATOMS: atom_id res chain seq x y z
N MET A 1 -38.15 -1.93 -21.23
CA MET A 1 -38.42 -3.21 -20.53
C MET A 1 -38.89 -2.88 -19.12
N ARG A 2 -40.02 -3.46 -18.65
CA ARG A 2 -40.53 -3.25 -17.28
C ARG A 2 -39.76 -4.16 -16.30
N ALA A 3 -38.57 -3.74 -15.90
CA ALA A 3 -37.83 -4.30 -14.76
C ALA A 3 -37.96 -3.33 -13.58
N LYS A 4 -38.34 -3.80 -12.38
CA LYS A 4 -38.41 -2.98 -11.15
C LYS A 4 -37.51 -3.59 -10.06
N CYS A 5 -36.82 -2.69 -9.36
CA CYS A 5 -36.01 -2.76 -8.15
C CYS A 5 -34.67 -3.55 -8.11
N LEU A 6 -33.59 -2.77 -7.86
CA LEU A 6 -32.26 -3.14 -7.38
C LEU A 6 -32.31 -3.50 -5.89
N ASN A 7 -31.53 -4.49 -5.45
CA ASN A 7 -31.09 -4.60 -4.06
C ASN A 7 -29.57 -4.36 -4.04
N LEU A 8 -29.12 -3.28 -3.39
CA LEU A 8 -27.73 -2.79 -3.42
C LEU A 8 -26.81 -3.42 -2.35
N TYR A 9 -27.30 -4.39 -1.59
CA TYR A 9 -26.53 -5.07 -0.54
C TYR A 9 -26.18 -6.50 -0.98
N ASP A 10 -25.39 -6.61 -2.04
CA ASP A 10 -24.59 -7.81 -2.25
C ASP A 10 -23.16 -7.51 -1.77
N PRO A 11 -22.60 -8.30 -0.83
CA PRO A 11 -21.20 -8.16 -0.42
C PRO A 11 -20.19 -8.37 -1.57
N ASN A 12 -20.64 -8.85 -2.74
CA ASN A 12 -19.84 -9.00 -3.96
C ASN A 12 -20.12 -7.93 -5.03
N HIS A 13 -20.91 -6.89 -4.71
CA HIS A 13 -21.18 -5.73 -5.58
C HIS A 13 -21.82 -6.04 -6.95
N LEU A 14 -22.60 -7.13 -7.04
CA LEU A 14 -23.35 -7.46 -8.24
C LEU A 14 -24.79 -6.90 -8.17
N ILE A 15 -25.31 -6.49 -9.32
CA ILE A 15 -26.69 -6.05 -9.52
C ILE A 15 -27.54 -7.25 -9.91
N TYR A 16 -28.45 -7.66 -9.04
CA TYR A 16 -29.39 -8.74 -9.32
C TYR A 16 -30.72 -8.18 -9.80
N ILE A 17 -31.12 -8.60 -11.00
CA ILE A 17 -32.38 -8.20 -11.64
C ILE A 17 -33.21 -9.46 -11.84
N TYR A 18 -34.44 -9.47 -11.35
CA TYR A 18 -35.38 -10.52 -11.71
C TYR A 18 -36.09 -10.18 -13.02
N ASP A 19 -35.86 -11.02 -14.03
CA ASP A 19 -36.52 -10.97 -15.33
C ASP A 19 -37.83 -11.75 -15.24
N ARG A 20 -38.91 -10.99 -15.03
CA ARG A 20 -40.26 -11.54 -14.85
C ARG A 20 -40.84 -12.18 -16.12
N ILE A 21 -40.35 -11.80 -17.30
CA ILE A 21 -40.87 -12.28 -18.58
C ILE A 21 -40.25 -13.63 -18.91
N ASN A 22 -38.92 -13.74 -18.77
CA ASN A 22 -38.19 -14.98 -19.05
C ASN A 22 -37.97 -15.84 -17.79
N CYS A 23 -38.70 -15.54 -16.71
CA CYS A 23 -38.74 -16.32 -15.47
C CYS A 23 -37.36 -16.62 -14.86
N ARG A 24 -36.46 -15.63 -14.79
CA ARG A 24 -35.07 -15.84 -14.33
C ARG A 24 -34.55 -14.69 -13.48
N ILE A 25 -33.44 -14.93 -12.81
CA ILE A 25 -32.60 -13.88 -12.23
C ILE A 25 -31.41 -13.66 -13.14
N GLN A 26 -31.11 -12.40 -13.41
CA GLN A 26 -29.92 -11.96 -14.13
C GLN A 26 -29.03 -11.21 -13.15
N VAL A 27 -27.73 -11.45 -13.26
CA VAL A 27 -26.72 -10.85 -12.39
C VAL A 27 -25.81 -10.02 -13.27
N PHE A 28 -25.67 -8.75 -12.93
CA PHE A 28 -24.86 -7.79 -13.66
C PHE A 28 -23.74 -7.25 -12.77
N THR A 29 -22.66 -6.78 -13.37
CA THR A 29 -21.71 -5.91 -12.68
C THR A 29 -22.32 -4.51 -12.52
N PHE A 30 -21.68 -3.66 -11.72
CA PHE A 30 -22.16 -2.30 -11.50
C PHE A 30 -22.09 -1.42 -12.77
N GLU A 31 -21.20 -1.79 -13.69
CA GLU A 31 -21.01 -1.19 -15.03
C GLU A 31 -22.04 -1.70 -16.05
N GLY A 32 -22.97 -2.59 -15.65
CA GLY A 32 -24.06 -3.08 -16.49
C GLY A 32 -23.73 -4.31 -17.33
N ASN A 33 -22.58 -4.95 -17.12
CA ASN A 33 -22.22 -6.17 -17.84
C ASN A 33 -22.92 -7.39 -17.26
N LEU A 34 -23.54 -8.23 -18.09
CA LEU A 34 -24.19 -9.47 -17.63
C LEU A 34 -23.13 -10.49 -17.18
N VAL A 35 -23.12 -10.83 -15.90
CA VAL A 35 -22.24 -11.85 -15.31
C VAL A 35 -22.83 -13.24 -15.51
N THR A 36 -24.10 -13.44 -15.16
CA THR A 36 -24.78 -14.73 -15.30
C THR A 36 -26.30 -14.60 -15.26
N SER A 37 -27.03 -15.67 -15.58
CA SER A 37 -28.48 -15.76 -15.38
C SER A 37 -28.92 -17.16 -14.98
N PHE A 38 -29.88 -17.29 -14.07
CA PHE A 38 -30.33 -18.57 -13.53
C PHE A 38 -31.81 -18.56 -13.10
N GLY A 39 -32.40 -19.75 -12.90
CA GLY A 39 -33.75 -19.91 -12.37
C GLY A 39 -34.86 -20.09 -13.41
N GLN A 40 -34.54 -20.07 -14.72
CA GLN A 40 -35.49 -20.23 -15.84
C GLN A 40 -36.39 -21.47 -15.70
N ASP A 41 -35.83 -22.59 -15.23
CA ASP A 41 -36.53 -23.87 -15.15
C ASP A 41 -37.29 -24.08 -13.83
N ILE A 42 -37.18 -23.13 -12.91
CA ILE A 42 -37.62 -23.28 -11.51
C ILE A 42 -38.58 -22.16 -11.10
N LEU A 43 -38.38 -20.94 -11.60
CA LEU A 43 -39.23 -19.78 -11.35
C LEU A 43 -40.31 -19.70 -12.44
N SER A 44 -41.45 -19.10 -12.12
CA SER A 44 -42.57 -18.92 -13.05
C SER A 44 -43.02 -17.46 -13.14
N LYS A 45 -42.81 -16.65 -12.10
CA LYS A 45 -43.06 -15.20 -12.11
C LYS A 45 -42.35 -14.52 -10.93
N PRO A 46 -41.01 -14.33 -10.98
CA PRO A 46 -40.28 -13.73 -9.88
C PRO A 46 -40.70 -12.28 -9.64
N PHE A 47 -40.77 -11.87 -8.37
CA PHE A 47 -41.34 -10.58 -7.98
C PHE A 47 -40.57 -9.83 -6.89
N GLY A 48 -39.64 -10.49 -6.18
CA GLY A 48 -38.80 -9.87 -5.16
C GLY A 48 -37.52 -10.67 -4.96
N ILE A 49 -36.40 -9.97 -4.69
CA ILE A 49 -35.08 -10.56 -4.54
C ILE A 49 -34.33 -9.94 -3.36
N VAL A 50 -33.64 -10.77 -2.59
CA VAL A 50 -32.74 -10.36 -1.52
C VAL A 50 -31.47 -11.17 -1.58
N VAL A 51 -30.34 -10.50 -1.41
CA VAL A 51 -29.00 -11.10 -1.40
C VAL A 51 -28.43 -11.00 0.01
N THR A 52 -27.73 -12.05 0.43
CA THR A 52 -27.01 -12.13 1.72
C THR A 52 -25.61 -12.67 1.46
N ASP A 53 -24.74 -12.67 2.47
CA ASP A 53 -23.36 -13.15 2.40
C ASP A 53 -23.20 -14.57 1.79
N HIS A 54 -24.24 -15.40 1.87
CA HIS A 54 -24.17 -16.81 1.45
C HIS A 54 -25.36 -17.29 0.60
N PHE A 55 -26.45 -16.52 0.50
CA PHE A 55 -27.69 -16.96 -0.11
C PHE A 55 -28.41 -15.86 -0.88
N ILE A 56 -29.08 -16.24 -1.97
CA ILE A 56 -30.04 -15.40 -2.69
C ILE A 56 -31.44 -15.93 -2.43
N PHE A 57 -32.34 -15.05 -1.99
CA PHE A 57 -33.74 -15.36 -1.74
C PHE A 57 -34.62 -14.69 -2.79
N VAL A 58 -35.49 -15.45 -3.43
CA VAL A 58 -36.38 -14.97 -4.49
C VAL A 58 -37.82 -15.37 -4.17
N THR A 59 -38.73 -14.40 -4.16
CA THR A 59 -40.17 -14.68 -4.09
C THR A 59 -40.74 -14.83 -5.49
N ASP A 60 -41.47 -15.93 -5.71
CA ASP A 60 -42.19 -16.18 -6.95
C ASP A 60 -43.69 -16.00 -6.75
N TRP A 61 -44.28 -15.12 -7.56
CA TRP A 61 -45.69 -14.79 -7.46
C TRP A 61 -46.59 -15.94 -7.89
N LYS A 62 -46.29 -16.62 -9.00
CA LYS A 62 -47.18 -17.65 -9.56
C LYS A 62 -47.06 -18.99 -8.82
N LEU A 63 -45.88 -19.28 -8.25
CA LEU A 63 -45.64 -20.49 -7.48
C LEU A 63 -45.94 -20.34 -5.98
N HIS A 64 -46.31 -19.12 -5.54
CA HIS A 64 -46.61 -18.80 -4.15
C HIS A 64 -45.51 -19.29 -3.18
N ALA A 65 -44.24 -19.10 -3.56
CA ALA A 65 -43.10 -19.72 -2.89
C ALA A 65 -41.95 -18.74 -2.67
N LEU A 66 -41.18 -18.98 -1.59
CA LEU A 66 -39.87 -18.40 -1.38
C LEU A 66 -38.82 -19.43 -1.79
N PHE A 67 -37.96 -19.07 -2.73
CA PHE A 67 -36.83 -19.87 -3.19
C PHE A 67 -35.55 -19.35 -2.58
N LYS A 68 -34.69 -20.27 -2.14
CA LYS A 68 -33.34 -20.02 -1.65
C LYS A 68 -32.35 -20.63 -2.62
N PHE A 69 -31.38 -19.84 -3.04
CA PHE A 69 -30.30 -20.24 -3.93
C PHE A 69 -28.97 -20.17 -3.17
N SER A 70 -28.19 -21.25 -3.24
CA SER A 70 -26.80 -21.34 -2.77
C SER A 70 -26.00 -22.10 -3.81
N ASP A 71 -24.90 -21.55 -4.31
CA ASP A 71 -24.03 -22.23 -5.30
C ASP A 71 -24.84 -22.87 -6.45
N PHE A 72 -25.82 -22.13 -6.97
CA PHE A 72 -26.76 -22.55 -8.03
C PHE A 72 -27.67 -23.75 -7.72
N LYS A 73 -27.66 -24.29 -6.49
CA LYS A 73 -28.67 -25.26 -6.00
C LYS A 73 -29.86 -24.53 -5.40
N VAL A 74 -31.07 -24.99 -5.73
CA VAL A 74 -32.32 -24.36 -5.29
C VAL A 74 -33.02 -25.20 -4.25
N THR A 75 -33.40 -24.57 -3.14
CA THR A 75 -34.30 -25.15 -2.14
C THR A 75 -35.52 -24.25 -1.96
N ARG A 76 -36.71 -24.85 -1.93
CA ARG A 76 -37.95 -24.12 -1.59
C ARG A 76 -37.95 -23.89 -0.09
N ALA A 77 -37.73 -22.66 0.33
CA ALA A 77 -37.58 -22.28 1.74
C ALA A 77 -38.92 -22.06 2.47
N GLY A 78 -40.04 -21.95 1.72
CA GLY A 78 -41.38 -21.88 2.32
C GLY A 78 -42.53 -21.99 1.33
N SER A 79 -43.70 -22.41 1.82
CA SER A 79 -44.94 -22.59 1.05
C SER A 79 -46.18 -22.20 1.87
N ARG A 80 -46.60 -20.93 1.83
CA ARG A 80 -47.96 -20.48 2.21
C ARG A 80 -48.16 -19.00 1.86
N GLY A 81 -49.34 -18.67 1.32
CA GLY A 81 -49.80 -17.31 0.99
C GLY A 81 -50.37 -17.18 -0.43
N GLU A 82 -51.60 -16.69 -0.58
CA GLU A 82 -52.38 -16.79 -1.83
C GLU A 82 -52.11 -15.67 -2.86
N GLU A 83 -51.34 -14.61 -2.57
CA GLU A 83 -50.97 -13.58 -3.59
C GLU A 83 -49.81 -12.63 -3.18
N GLU A 84 -49.59 -11.52 -3.92
CA GLU A 84 -48.40 -10.63 -3.96
C GLU A 84 -47.63 -10.43 -2.63
N ARG A 85 -46.30 -10.63 -2.68
CA ARG A 85 -45.39 -10.58 -1.52
C ARG A 85 -44.26 -9.55 -1.69
N GLU A 86 -44.03 -8.71 -0.69
CA GLU A 86 -42.90 -7.78 -0.60
C GLU A 86 -41.89 -8.24 0.48
N LEU A 87 -40.58 -8.03 0.26
CA LEU A 87 -39.52 -8.66 1.06
C LEU A 87 -38.45 -7.64 1.51
N SER A 88 -37.99 -7.72 2.77
CA SER A 88 -36.93 -6.86 3.35
C SER A 88 -36.16 -7.57 4.47
N ILE A 89 -34.92 -7.16 4.76
CA ILE A 89 -34.07 -7.71 5.85
C ILE A 89 -34.03 -6.76 7.05
N ILE A 90 -34.04 -7.31 8.28
CA ILE A 90 -33.63 -6.61 9.51
C ILE A 90 -32.64 -7.49 10.27
N ALA A 91 -31.49 -6.92 10.66
CA ALA A 91 -30.50 -7.52 11.57
C ALA A 91 -30.17 -8.99 11.22
N SER A 92 -30.88 -9.96 11.83
CA SER A 92 -30.67 -11.41 11.73
C SER A 92 -31.81 -12.20 11.07
N TYR A 93 -32.82 -11.53 10.47
CA TYR A 93 -34.03 -12.16 9.93
C TYR A 93 -34.46 -11.60 8.56
N ILE A 94 -35.19 -12.41 7.79
CA ILE A 94 -35.83 -12.06 6.52
C ILE A 94 -37.33 -11.85 6.79
N VAL A 95 -37.87 -10.69 6.44
CA VAL A 95 -39.27 -10.33 6.65
C VAL A 95 -40.01 -10.35 5.32
N VAL A 96 -41.13 -11.07 5.26
CA VAL A 96 -41.99 -11.19 4.07
C VAL A 96 -43.39 -10.72 4.42
N LEU A 97 -43.88 -9.71 3.71
CA LEU A 97 -45.24 -9.21 3.83
C LEU A 97 -46.14 -9.95 2.83
N ASP A 98 -47.18 -10.62 3.32
CA ASP A 98 -48.19 -11.31 2.53
C ASP A 98 -49.51 -10.51 2.54
N ARG A 99 -49.90 -9.98 1.38
CA ARG A 99 -51.07 -9.09 1.23
C ARG A 99 -52.41 -9.80 1.36
N SER A 100 -52.46 -11.13 1.29
CA SER A 100 -53.68 -11.90 1.52
C SER A 100 -53.34 -13.22 2.20
N PRO A 101 -53.50 -13.32 3.54
CA PRO A 101 -54.53 -12.65 4.35
C PRO A 101 -54.06 -11.44 5.19
N ASN A 102 -53.10 -10.62 4.73
CA ASN A 102 -52.45 -9.53 5.49
C ASN A 102 -51.62 -10.03 6.68
N CYS A 103 -50.60 -10.84 6.39
CA CYS A 103 -49.69 -11.41 7.36
C CYS A 103 -48.26 -10.90 7.16
N VAL A 104 -47.50 -10.75 8.26
CA VAL A 104 -46.05 -10.54 8.20
C VAL A 104 -45.37 -11.81 8.67
N HIS A 105 -44.54 -12.39 7.81
CA HIS A 105 -43.80 -13.62 8.06
C HIS A 105 -42.33 -13.30 8.34
N PHE A 106 -41.77 -13.96 9.35
CA PHE A 106 -40.38 -13.80 9.74
C PHE A 106 -39.64 -15.13 9.53
N TYR A 107 -38.58 -15.07 8.74
CA TYR A 107 -37.70 -16.19 8.46
C TYR A 107 -36.31 -15.92 9.04
N THR A 108 -35.62 -16.96 9.48
CA THR A 108 -34.20 -16.88 9.84
C THR A 108 -33.36 -16.60 8.58
N ARG A 109 -32.10 -16.16 8.74
CA ARG A 109 -31.14 -16.08 7.61
C ARG A 109 -30.90 -17.42 6.91
N SER A 110 -31.15 -18.55 7.58
CA SER A 110 -31.08 -19.87 6.96
C SER A 110 -32.31 -20.20 6.09
N GLY A 111 -33.37 -19.39 6.15
CA GLY A 111 -34.61 -19.52 5.38
C GLY A 111 -35.74 -20.25 6.12
N GLN A 112 -35.61 -20.49 7.43
CA GLN A 112 -36.64 -21.18 8.21
C GLN A 112 -37.67 -20.18 8.75
N LEU A 113 -38.96 -20.41 8.51
CA LEU A 113 -40.03 -19.61 9.10
C LEU A 113 -40.02 -19.82 10.62
N PHE A 114 -39.90 -18.74 11.40
CA PHE A 114 -39.91 -18.82 12.86
C PHE A 114 -41.05 -18.03 13.51
N ASN A 115 -41.65 -17.06 12.81
CA ASN A 115 -42.82 -16.34 13.32
C ASN A 115 -43.74 -15.84 12.19
N SER A 116 -45.02 -15.61 12.50
CA SER A 116 -45.99 -14.98 11.60
C SER A 116 -47.03 -14.21 12.41
N CYS A 117 -47.22 -12.92 12.13
CA CYS A 117 -48.25 -12.12 12.79
C CYS A 117 -49.38 -11.74 11.80
N ILE A 118 -50.61 -11.97 12.24
CA ILE A 118 -51.83 -11.66 11.48
C ILE A 118 -52.27 -10.24 11.84
N SER A 119 -52.41 -9.35 10.86
CA SER A 119 -53.23 -8.16 11.05
C SER A 119 -54.70 -8.59 11.04
N GLN A 120 -55.39 -8.54 12.19
CA GLN A 120 -56.75 -9.07 12.36
C GLN A 120 -57.78 -8.71 11.25
N LYS A 121 -58.74 -9.63 11.09
CA LYS A 121 -59.73 -9.83 10.02
C LYS A 121 -60.88 -8.80 9.95
N LYS A 122 -61.33 -8.59 8.70
CA LYS A 122 -62.70 -8.30 8.19
C LYS A 122 -63.28 -6.89 8.35
N TYR A 123 -63.20 -6.08 7.28
CA TYR A 123 -64.31 -5.25 6.77
C TYR A 123 -64.07 -4.94 5.29
N GLY A 124 -64.96 -5.41 4.40
CA GLY A 124 -65.04 -4.94 3.02
C GLY A 124 -63.98 -5.49 2.05
N SER A 125 -64.39 -5.66 0.79
CA SER A 125 -63.66 -6.30 -0.30
C SER A 125 -62.64 -5.40 -1.01
N THR A 126 -61.84 -4.62 -0.28
CA THR A 126 -60.81 -3.76 -0.86
C THR A 126 -59.42 -4.21 -0.42
N THR A 127 -58.61 -4.60 -1.40
CA THR A 127 -57.18 -4.87 -1.27
C THR A 127 -56.45 -3.56 -0.97
N ASP A 128 -56.36 -3.20 0.31
CA ASP A 128 -55.69 -1.98 0.73
C ASP A 128 -54.17 -2.12 0.60
N SER A 129 -53.56 -1.19 -0.14
CA SER A 129 -52.11 -1.12 -0.29
C SER A 129 -51.47 -0.79 1.06
N CYS A 130 -50.52 -1.59 1.50
CA CYS A 130 -49.76 -1.40 2.72
C CYS A 130 -48.30 -1.12 2.41
N CYS A 131 -47.72 -0.15 3.10
CA CYS A 131 -46.29 0.15 3.06
C CYS A 131 -45.74 0.04 4.47
N PHE A 132 -44.51 -0.46 4.61
CA PHE A 132 -43.83 -0.51 5.90
C PHE A 132 -42.45 0.13 5.86
N CYS A 133 -42.03 0.67 7.00
CA CYS A 133 -40.68 1.17 7.22
C CYS A 133 -40.21 0.77 8.63
N PHE A 134 -38.95 1.04 8.93
CA PHE A 134 -38.33 0.66 10.21
C PHE A 134 -37.86 1.89 10.97
N ASP A 135 -38.02 1.88 12.29
CA ASP A 135 -37.38 2.88 13.16
C ASP A 135 -35.93 2.49 13.53
N PRO A 136 -35.13 3.40 14.12
CA PRO A 136 -33.76 3.10 14.55
C PRO A 136 -33.63 2.02 15.62
N ALA A 137 -34.72 1.65 16.30
CA ALA A 137 -34.77 0.56 17.28
C ALA A 137 -35.14 -0.79 16.65
N GLY A 138 -35.38 -0.84 15.34
CA GLY A 138 -35.72 -2.04 14.58
C GLY A 138 -37.20 -2.41 14.62
N ASN A 139 -38.08 -1.54 15.12
CA ASN A 139 -39.52 -1.78 15.10
C ASN A 139 -40.10 -1.52 13.71
N ILE A 140 -41.16 -2.26 13.37
CA ILE A 140 -41.82 -2.21 12.06
C ILE A 140 -43.02 -1.27 12.15
N LEU A 141 -43.00 -0.21 11.35
CA LEU A 141 -44.13 0.70 11.17
C LEU A 141 -44.89 0.25 9.92
N ILE A 142 -46.17 -0.08 10.08
CA ILE A 142 -47.06 -0.48 8.97
C ILE A 142 -48.11 0.60 8.79
N THR A 143 -48.21 1.11 7.56
CA THR A 143 -49.17 2.12 7.14
C THR A 143 -50.20 1.51 6.19
N TYR A 144 -51.47 1.87 6.37
CA TYR A 144 -52.57 1.44 5.52
C TYR A 144 -53.15 2.65 4.77
N PHE A 145 -53.16 2.61 3.43
CA PHE A 145 -53.49 3.76 2.59
C PHE A 145 -54.90 4.36 2.80
N SER A 146 -55.87 3.54 3.19
CA SER A 146 -57.29 3.91 3.22
C SER A 146 -57.84 4.26 4.60
N TRP A 147 -57.04 4.14 5.67
CA TRP A 147 -57.56 4.27 7.04
C TRP A 147 -56.79 5.25 7.92
N TYR A 148 -55.74 5.91 7.42
CA TYR A 148 -54.93 6.90 8.17
C TYR A 148 -54.44 6.38 9.54
N ASN A 149 -54.11 5.08 9.61
CA ASN A 149 -53.67 4.43 10.84
C ASN A 149 -52.25 3.85 10.68
N ILE A 150 -51.41 4.03 11.69
CA ILE A 150 -50.03 3.48 11.77
C ILE A 150 -49.97 2.45 12.89
N LYS A 151 -49.45 1.25 12.59
CA LYS A 151 -49.15 0.22 13.60
C LYS A 151 -47.64 0.09 13.77
N ILE A 152 -47.17 0.05 15.02
CA ILE A 152 -45.76 -0.18 15.35
C ILE A 152 -45.65 -1.56 15.99
N ILE A 153 -44.83 -2.45 15.42
CA ILE A 153 -44.69 -3.85 15.81
C ILE A 153 -43.23 -4.12 16.17
N SER A 154 -42.98 -4.83 17.28
CA SER A 154 -41.64 -5.24 17.68
C SER A 154 -41.06 -6.30 16.73
N PRO A 155 -39.73 -6.50 16.71
CA PRO A 155 -39.10 -7.64 16.04
C PRO A 155 -39.61 -9.01 16.51
N SER A 156 -40.14 -9.10 17.74
CA SER A 156 -40.78 -10.31 18.29
C SER A 156 -42.22 -10.54 17.79
N GLY A 157 -42.74 -9.63 16.96
CA GLY A 157 -44.10 -9.71 16.39
C GLY A 157 -45.20 -9.17 17.30
N GLN A 158 -44.86 -8.49 18.38
CA GLN A 158 -45.82 -7.90 19.33
C GLN A 158 -46.22 -6.49 18.86
N LEU A 159 -47.52 -6.19 18.83
CA LEU A 159 -47.99 -4.83 18.58
C LEU A 159 -47.56 -3.93 19.75
N ILE A 160 -46.68 -2.98 19.49
CA ILE A 160 -46.18 -2.01 20.47
C ILE A 160 -47.16 -0.84 20.58
N HIS A 161 -47.59 -0.28 19.44
CA HIS A 161 -48.44 0.91 19.44
C HIS A 161 -49.35 0.99 18.21
N ARG A 162 -50.47 1.71 18.35
CA ARG A 162 -51.44 1.99 17.27
C ARG A 162 -51.80 3.46 17.30
N ILE A 163 -51.62 4.14 16.17
CA ILE A 163 -51.99 5.55 15.97
C ILE A 163 -53.17 5.54 15.01
N ASP A 164 -54.32 6.05 15.46
CA ASP A 164 -55.55 6.12 14.66
C ASP A 164 -55.92 7.56 14.29
N GLY A 165 -56.43 7.78 13.07
CA GLY A 165 -57.15 9.02 12.70
C GLY A 165 -56.31 10.25 12.34
N ILE A 166 -55.23 10.09 11.57
CA ILE A 166 -54.41 11.24 11.15
C ILE A 166 -55.11 12.03 10.02
N GLN A 167 -55.81 13.13 10.35
CA GLN A 167 -56.22 14.16 9.39
C GLN A 167 -55.04 15.13 9.19
N MET A 168 -54.40 15.17 8.02
CA MET A 168 -53.29 16.09 7.74
C MET A 168 -53.69 17.18 6.74
N GLU A 169 -53.52 18.45 7.13
CA GLU A 169 -53.53 19.58 6.20
C GLU A 169 -52.21 19.65 5.41
N LYS A 170 -52.33 20.04 4.13
CA LYS A 170 -51.34 19.84 3.05
C LYS A 170 -49.99 20.57 3.26
N GLU A 171 -49.88 21.46 4.24
CA GLU A 171 -48.71 22.34 4.43
C GLU A 171 -47.75 21.90 5.55
N GLN A 172 -48.07 20.89 6.36
CA GLN A 172 -47.17 20.38 7.42
C GLN A 172 -46.10 19.38 6.95
N LEU A 173 -46.01 19.08 5.65
CA LEU A 173 -45.06 18.11 5.09
C LEU A 173 -43.60 18.62 5.01
N LEU A 174 -43.32 19.88 5.33
CA LEU A 174 -42.01 20.51 5.10
C LEU A 174 -41.22 20.90 6.34
N SER A 175 -41.74 20.72 7.55
CA SER A 175 -40.97 20.94 8.78
C SER A 175 -41.18 19.83 9.79
N ASP A 176 -40.06 19.26 10.22
CA ASP A 176 -39.88 18.35 11.36
C ASP A 176 -40.01 16.82 11.15
N ARG A 177 -38.81 16.24 11.04
CA ARG A 177 -38.32 15.10 11.84
C ARG A 177 -39.00 13.73 11.80
N TYR A 178 -39.70 13.36 10.73
CA TYR A 178 -39.90 11.94 10.36
C TYR A 178 -39.91 11.76 8.84
N ARG A 179 -38.73 11.55 8.23
CA ARG A 179 -38.63 11.22 6.79
C ARG A 179 -38.71 9.71 6.59
N CYS A 180 -39.90 9.23 6.22
CA CYS A 180 -40.09 7.96 5.52
C CYS A 180 -39.35 8.00 4.18
N PHE A 181 -38.32 7.18 4.02
CA PHE A 181 -37.70 6.90 2.74
C PHE A 181 -38.47 5.79 2.02
N SER A 182 -39.33 6.16 1.07
CA SER A 182 -39.67 5.33 -0.11
C SER A 182 -40.54 6.09 -1.12
N ILE A 183 -40.08 7.25 -1.61
CA ILE A 183 -40.62 7.85 -2.83
C ILE A 183 -39.45 8.41 -3.66
N TRP A 184 -38.93 7.60 -4.57
CA TRP A 184 -38.04 8.05 -5.66
C TRP A 184 -38.65 7.67 -7.02
N GLU A 185 -39.88 8.15 -7.24
CA GLU A 185 -40.43 8.46 -8.57
C GLU A 185 -40.68 9.98 -8.64
N TYR A 186 -39.63 10.80 -8.49
CA TYR A 186 -39.71 12.24 -8.86
C TYR A 186 -38.46 12.82 -9.55
N VAL A 187 -37.46 12.01 -9.90
CA VAL A 187 -36.24 12.47 -10.61
C VAL A 187 -36.16 11.90 -12.02
N HIS A 188 -37.24 11.99 -12.78
CA HIS A 188 -37.19 11.75 -14.23
C HIS A 188 -38.16 12.62 -15.04
N TYR A 189 -38.25 13.92 -14.72
CA TYR A 189 -38.88 14.86 -15.66
C TYR A 189 -38.35 16.30 -15.68
N ILE A 190 -37.08 16.55 -15.34
CA ILE A 190 -36.45 17.85 -15.68
C ILE A 190 -35.01 17.60 -16.08
N TYR A 191 -34.77 17.26 -17.35
CA TYR A 191 -33.61 17.69 -18.15
C TYR A 191 -33.75 17.13 -19.59
N SER A 192 -34.62 17.74 -20.40
CA SER A 192 -34.31 18.02 -21.81
C SER A 192 -35.15 19.19 -22.31
N TRP A 193 -34.49 20.04 -23.07
CA TRP A 193 -34.87 21.37 -23.54
C TRP A 193 -36.22 21.50 -24.26
N SER A 194 -36.91 22.64 -24.06
CA SER A 194 -37.23 23.59 -25.15
C SER A 194 -38.00 24.86 -24.71
N THR A 195 -37.46 26.01 -25.15
CA THR A 195 -38.15 27.25 -25.56
C THR A 195 -38.90 28.15 -24.56
N ASN A 196 -38.27 29.31 -24.28
CA ASN A 196 -38.81 30.68 -24.29
C ASN A 196 -40.34 30.85 -24.43
N ILE A 197 -40.99 31.46 -23.42
CA ILE A 197 -41.99 32.57 -23.49
C ILE A 197 -42.41 32.87 -22.04
N LEU A 198 -41.70 33.78 -21.35
CA LEU A 198 -42.28 34.68 -20.30
C LEU A 198 -41.28 35.69 -19.69
N VAL A 199 -40.00 35.67 -20.07
CA VAL A 199 -39.02 36.71 -19.65
C VAL A 199 -38.82 37.80 -20.72
N ARG A 200 -39.54 37.71 -21.85
CA ARG A 200 -39.61 38.78 -22.88
C ARG A 200 -40.70 39.83 -22.64
N LEU A 201 -41.43 39.80 -21.51
CA LEU A 201 -42.52 40.76 -21.24
C LEU A 201 -42.26 41.76 -20.09
N ILE A 202 -41.11 41.71 -19.41
CA ILE A 202 -40.80 42.67 -18.33
C ILE A 202 -39.57 43.56 -18.62
N TYR A 203 -38.82 43.33 -19.71
CA TYR A 203 -37.69 44.20 -20.07
C TYR A 203 -37.90 45.11 -21.30
N CYS A 204 -39.15 45.22 -21.79
CA CYS A 204 -39.52 46.10 -22.90
C CYS A 204 -40.20 47.42 -22.48
N MET A 205 -40.16 47.80 -21.19
CA MET A 205 -40.78 49.07 -20.73
C MET A 205 -39.86 50.08 -20.06
N PHE A 206 -38.54 49.93 -20.11
CA PHE A 206 -37.65 51.05 -19.73
C PHE A 206 -36.41 51.11 -20.62
N ARG A 207 -36.60 51.55 -21.87
CA ARG A 207 -35.57 52.27 -22.61
C ARG A 207 -36.13 53.66 -22.93
N LEU A 208 -35.49 54.69 -22.39
CA LEU A 208 -35.16 56.00 -22.99
C LEU A 208 -35.18 57.11 -21.91
N SER A 209 -34.00 57.60 -21.51
CA SER A 209 -33.69 59.03 -21.39
C SER A 209 -32.29 59.28 -20.79
N ILE A 210 -31.38 59.75 -21.65
CA ILE A 210 -30.40 60.84 -21.42
C ILE A 210 -29.11 60.57 -20.61
N ASN A 211 -28.02 60.39 -21.37
CA ASN A 211 -26.73 61.11 -21.37
C ASN A 211 -26.19 61.91 -20.15
N ARG A 212 -24.87 61.72 -19.96
CA ARG A 212 -23.77 62.66 -19.57
C ARG A 212 -23.15 62.64 -18.15
N THR A 213 -21.81 62.45 -18.18
CA THR A 213 -20.70 63.11 -17.44
C THR A 213 -20.26 62.69 -16.01
N PHE A 214 -18.99 62.27 -15.95
CA PHE A 214 -17.88 62.62 -15.02
C PHE A 214 -17.85 62.24 -13.51
N SER A 215 -16.79 61.48 -13.20
CA SER A 215 -15.80 61.58 -12.09
C SER A 215 -16.16 61.46 -10.59
N SER A 216 -15.42 60.53 -9.97
CA SER A 216 -14.71 60.60 -8.67
C SER A 216 -15.44 60.35 -7.34
N LEU A 217 -14.66 59.72 -6.43
CA LEU A 217 -14.70 59.73 -4.96
C LEU A 217 -15.55 58.68 -4.19
N HIS A 218 -14.81 57.67 -3.72
CA HIS A 218 -14.63 57.23 -2.32
C HIS A 218 -15.81 56.88 -1.38
N ARG A 219 -15.56 55.72 -0.72
CA ARG A 219 -15.83 55.31 0.68
C ARG A 219 -17.18 54.63 1.01
N CYS A 220 -17.01 53.33 1.25
CA CYS A 220 -17.45 52.59 2.44
C CYS A 220 -18.93 52.17 2.57
N GLY A 221 -19.15 50.88 2.33
CA GLY A 221 -19.94 50.02 3.23
C GLY A 221 -21.39 49.75 2.83
N ARG A 222 -21.67 48.53 2.34
CA ARG A 222 -22.39 47.47 3.08
C ARG A 222 -22.76 46.28 2.19
N PHE A 223 -22.30 45.12 2.62
CA PHE A 223 -22.85 43.76 2.49
C PHE A 223 -23.66 43.39 1.25
N LEU A 224 -22.96 42.78 0.29
CA LEU A 224 -23.50 41.66 -0.48
C LEU A 224 -22.56 40.48 -0.25
N ASN A 225 -22.96 39.58 0.66
CA ASN A 225 -22.37 38.26 0.80
C ASN A 225 -22.69 37.48 -0.48
N THR A 226 -21.75 37.48 -1.43
CA THR A 226 -21.62 36.36 -2.35
C THR A 226 -20.99 35.23 -1.55
N SER A 227 -21.79 34.27 -1.09
CA SER A 227 -21.25 33.01 -0.57
C SER A 227 -20.39 32.39 -1.67
N PRO A 228 -19.07 32.20 -1.49
CA PRO A 228 -18.33 31.32 -2.37
C PRO A 228 -18.88 29.91 -2.17
N LEU A 229 -18.99 29.14 -3.25
CA LEU A 229 -19.15 27.68 -3.16
C LEU A 229 -18.09 27.17 -2.18
N LEU A 230 -18.51 26.70 -1.02
CA LEU A 230 -17.63 26.16 0.02
C LEU A 230 -16.89 24.96 -0.57
N SER A 231 -15.62 25.12 -0.96
CA SER A 231 -14.73 23.96 -1.07
C SER A 231 -14.68 23.31 0.31
N SER A 232 -15.01 22.02 0.42
CA SER A 232 -14.87 21.30 1.67
C SER A 232 -13.38 21.25 2.05
N TYR A 233 -12.99 22.02 3.07
CA TYR A 233 -11.65 21.97 3.64
C TYR A 233 -11.47 20.64 4.40
N VAL A 234 -11.00 19.60 3.71
CA VAL A 234 -10.72 18.28 4.31
C VAL A 234 -9.21 18.18 4.59
N PRO A 235 -8.78 18.06 5.85
CA PRO A 235 -7.36 17.93 6.20
C PRO A 235 -6.70 16.69 5.58
N LEU A 236 -5.40 16.78 5.27
CA LEU A 236 -4.60 15.65 4.78
C LEU A 236 -4.61 14.47 5.76
N SER A 237 -4.57 14.75 7.06
CA SER A 237 -4.66 13.76 8.12
C SER A 237 -5.21 14.37 9.41
N ARG A 238 -5.44 13.53 10.42
CA ARG A 238 -5.80 14.00 11.77
C ARG A 238 -4.69 14.81 12.46
N PHE A 239 -3.47 14.75 11.94
CA PHE A 239 -2.28 15.44 12.47
C PHE A 239 -1.95 16.70 11.67
N ASP A 240 -2.32 16.75 10.38
CA ASP A 240 -2.02 17.84 9.46
C ASP A 240 -3.26 18.74 9.29
N LYS A 241 -3.78 19.29 10.40
CA LYS A 241 -5.11 19.93 10.46
C LYS A 241 -5.24 21.21 9.62
N ASP A 242 -4.13 21.88 9.37
CA ASP A 242 -4.06 23.17 8.68
C ASP A 242 -3.68 23.02 7.19
N ILE A 243 -3.56 21.78 6.70
CA ILE A 243 -3.18 21.47 5.32
C ILE A 243 -4.24 20.55 4.73
N PHE A 244 -4.79 20.92 3.58
CA PHE A 244 -6.00 20.32 3.03
C PHE A 244 -5.70 19.54 1.74
N ILE A 245 -6.49 18.50 1.49
CA ILE A 245 -6.49 17.77 0.21
C ILE A 245 -7.01 18.71 -0.89
N ASP A 246 -6.23 18.89 -1.95
CA ASP A 246 -6.59 19.74 -3.09
C ASP A 246 -6.85 18.92 -4.37
N TYR A 247 -7.93 18.14 -4.37
CA TYR A 247 -8.35 17.42 -5.57
C TYR A 247 -8.81 18.35 -6.70
N GLN A 248 -9.16 19.60 -6.40
CA GLN A 248 -9.51 20.55 -7.44
C GLN A 248 -8.26 20.92 -8.27
N GLN A 249 -7.14 21.19 -7.60
CA GLN A 249 -5.86 21.39 -8.28
C GLN A 249 -5.43 20.12 -9.03
N LEU A 250 -5.57 18.93 -8.42
CA LEU A 250 -5.28 17.66 -9.09
C LEU A 250 -6.09 17.51 -10.38
N LYS A 251 -7.40 17.74 -10.33
CA LYS A 251 -8.30 17.69 -11.48
C LYS A 251 -7.91 18.68 -12.57
N ASN A 252 -7.59 19.93 -12.20
CA ASN A 252 -7.17 20.96 -13.14
C ASN A 252 -5.86 20.58 -13.86
N ASN A 253 -4.90 20.01 -13.13
CA ASN A 253 -3.64 19.54 -13.68
C ASN A 253 -3.85 18.34 -14.61
N ILE A 254 -4.67 17.36 -14.21
CA ILE A 254 -5.04 16.21 -15.05
C ILE A 254 -5.66 16.69 -16.36
N GLN A 255 -6.62 17.60 -16.32
CA GLN A 255 -7.27 18.14 -17.52
C GLN A 255 -6.24 18.82 -18.44
N THR A 256 -5.36 19.65 -17.87
CA THR A 256 -4.30 20.32 -18.63
C THR A 256 -3.39 19.31 -19.34
N VAL A 257 -3.08 18.19 -18.68
CA VAL A 257 -2.24 17.14 -19.27
C VAL A 257 -3.00 16.35 -20.34
N GLN A 258 -4.27 16.01 -20.10
CA GLN A 258 -5.13 15.34 -21.08
C GLN A 258 -5.27 16.20 -22.35
N ASP A 259 -5.49 17.50 -22.22
CA ASP A 259 -5.57 18.43 -23.37
C ASP A 259 -4.27 18.49 -24.18
N ARG A 260 -3.11 18.32 -23.51
CA ARG A 260 -1.79 18.33 -24.17
C ARG A 260 -1.43 17.00 -24.83
N LEU A 261 -1.80 15.88 -24.21
CA LEU A 261 -1.42 14.54 -24.67
C LEU A 261 -2.46 13.91 -25.60
N ASP A 262 -3.70 14.42 -25.60
CA ASP A 262 -4.83 13.96 -26.42
C ASP A 262 -5.03 12.43 -26.39
N ARG A 263 -4.97 11.86 -25.19
CA ARG A 263 -5.16 10.42 -24.96
C ARG A 263 -5.67 10.10 -23.55
N PRO A 264 -6.33 8.95 -23.36
CA PRO A 264 -6.66 8.43 -22.03
C PRO A 264 -5.40 8.24 -21.17
N LEU A 265 -5.52 8.52 -19.88
CA LEU A 265 -4.49 8.36 -18.87
C LEU A 265 -4.79 7.17 -17.96
N THR A 266 -3.76 6.39 -17.62
CA THR A 266 -3.88 5.39 -16.54
C THR A 266 -4.04 6.10 -15.19
N LEU A 267 -4.44 5.39 -14.13
CA LEU A 267 -4.53 5.98 -12.79
C LEU A 267 -3.20 6.57 -12.34
N SER A 268 -2.13 5.82 -12.53
CA SER A 268 -0.77 6.23 -12.19
C SER A 268 -0.38 7.51 -12.91
N GLU A 269 -0.74 7.64 -14.19
CA GLU A 269 -0.51 8.86 -14.95
C GLU A 269 -1.33 10.04 -14.44
N LYS A 270 -2.62 9.84 -14.10
CA LYS A 270 -3.45 10.89 -13.51
C LYS A 270 -2.85 11.44 -12.22
N ILE A 271 -2.46 10.55 -11.31
CA ILE A 271 -1.87 10.97 -10.03
C ILE A 271 -0.50 11.62 -10.28
N LEU A 272 0.40 10.97 -11.02
CA LEU A 272 1.75 11.47 -11.22
C LEU A 272 1.76 12.81 -11.97
N TYR A 273 1.05 12.91 -13.09
CA TYR A 273 1.02 14.13 -13.90
C TYR A 273 0.20 15.24 -13.24
N GLY A 274 -0.79 14.86 -12.42
CA GLY A 274 -1.54 15.78 -11.57
C GLY A 274 -0.68 16.51 -10.53
N HIS A 275 0.50 15.98 -10.18
CA HIS A 275 1.44 16.57 -9.22
C HIS A 275 2.66 17.25 -9.87
N LEU A 276 2.63 17.55 -11.16
CA LEU A 276 3.72 18.25 -11.84
C LEU A 276 3.88 19.68 -11.33
N ASP A 277 5.12 20.09 -11.06
CA ASP A 277 5.47 21.47 -10.65
C ASP A 277 5.10 22.50 -11.74
N LYS A 278 5.35 22.15 -13.01
CA LYS A 278 5.05 22.99 -14.18
C LYS A 278 4.26 22.23 -15.23
N VAL A 279 2.98 21.97 -14.91
CA VAL A 279 2.07 21.15 -15.71
C VAL A 279 1.94 21.60 -17.18
N GLY A 280 2.02 22.89 -17.48
CA GLY A 280 1.85 23.41 -18.84
C GLY A 280 3.04 23.17 -19.78
N THR A 281 4.24 23.00 -19.25
CA THR A 281 5.49 22.94 -20.04
C THR A 281 6.29 21.66 -19.85
N GLN A 282 5.96 20.85 -18.85
CA GLN A 282 6.67 19.59 -18.59
C GLN A 282 6.60 18.66 -19.80
N GLU A 283 7.75 18.18 -20.28
CA GLU A 283 7.83 17.08 -21.24
C GLU A 283 7.44 15.76 -20.57
N ILE A 284 6.60 14.96 -21.23
CA ILE A 284 6.02 13.72 -20.68
C ILE A 284 6.17 12.61 -21.72
N VAL A 285 7.24 11.83 -21.57
CA VAL A 285 7.52 10.65 -22.37
C VAL A 285 7.93 9.52 -21.42
N ARG A 286 7.13 8.45 -21.36
CA ARG A 286 7.38 7.27 -20.51
C ARG A 286 8.74 6.67 -20.86
N GLY A 287 9.53 6.35 -19.85
CA GLY A 287 10.85 5.73 -19.99
C GLY A 287 11.96 6.68 -20.44
N GLU A 288 11.70 7.97 -20.66
CA GLU A 288 12.66 8.92 -21.21
C GLU A 288 12.77 10.21 -20.39
N SER A 289 11.68 10.99 -20.35
CA SER A 289 11.64 12.29 -19.69
C SER A 289 11.84 12.20 -18.17
N TYR A 290 12.37 13.25 -17.56
CA TYR A 290 12.40 13.42 -16.11
C TYR A 290 11.29 14.39 -15.67
N LEU A 291 10.39 13.88 -14.84
CA LEU A 291 9.26 14.62 -14.29
C LEU A 291 9.70 15.39 -13.04
N HIS A 292 9.30 16.65 -12.94
CA HIS A 292 9.48 17.46 -11.73
C HIS A 292 8.15 17.54 -10.98
N LEU A 293 8.13 16.97 -9.79
CA LEU A 293 6.92 16.69 -9.02
C LEU A 293 6.90 17.45 -7.70
N ARG A 294 5.69 17.62 -7.16
CA ARG A 294 5.42 18.13 -5.82
C ARG A 294 4.71 17.06 -4.99
N PRO A 295 5.46 16.18 -4.29
CA PRO A 295 4.85 15.26 -3.34
C PRO A 295 4.13 16.01 -2.22
N ASP A 296 2.99 15.50 -1.79
CA ASP A 296 2.16 16.10 -0.74
C ASP A 296 2.82 15.94 0.64
N ARG A 297 3.61 14.87 0.82
CA ARG A 297 4.25 14.56 2.10
C ARG A 297 5.47 13.66 2.00
N VAL A 298 6.24 13.66 3.08
CA VAL A 298 7.42 12.82 3.31
C VAL A 298 7.20 11.90 4.52
N ALA A 299 7.63 10.64 4.43
CA ALA A 299 7.67 9.73 5.57
C ALA A 299 9.06 9.09 5.70
N MET A 300 9.63 9.11 6.91
CA MET A 300 10.96 8.58 7.18
C MET A 300 10.94 7.56 8.31
N GLN A 301 11.81 6.57 8.25
CA GLN A 301 12.00 5.59 9.33
C GLN A 301 13.35 5.79 10.01
N ASP A 302 13.47 5.45 11.30
CA ASP A 302 14.60 5.84 12.16
C ASP A 302 15.99 5.39 11.67
N ALA A 303 16.13 4.34 10.89
CA ALA A 303 17.40 3.94 10.28
C ALA A 303 17.83 4.80 9.07
N THR A 304 16.91 5.49 8.37
CA THR A 304 17.25 6.43 7.28
C THR A 304 17.01 7.88 7.65
N ALA A 305 16.10 8.16 8.59
CA ALA A 305 15.78 9.49 9.09
C ALA A 305 17.00 10.17 9.72
N GLN A 306 17.90 9.41 10.35
CA GLN A 306 19.13 9.97 10.93
C GLN A 306 19.93 10.75 9.88
N MET A 307 20.24 10.10 8.75
CA MET A 307 21.05 10.70 7.70
C MET A 307 20.28 11.76 6.89
N ALA A 308 18.98 11.56 6.67
CA ALA A 308 18.13 12.56 6.03
C ALA A 308 18.05 13.85 6.87
N MET A 309 17.87 13.75 8.18
CA MET A 309 17.83 14.92 9.08
C MET A 309 19.20 15.59 9.19
N LEU A 310 20.31 14.84 9.20
CA LEU A 310 21.66 15.42 9.17
C LEU A 310 21.89 16.23 7.88
N GLN A 311 21.47 15.71 6.73
CA GLN A 311 21.51 16.45 5.46
C GLN A 311 20.59 17.68 5.47
N PHE A 312 19.38 17.57 6.04
CA PHE A 312 18.47 18.71 6.20
C PHE A 312 19.04 19.79 7.13
N ILE A 313 19.66 19.42 8.25
CA ILE A 313 20.37 20.33 9.15
C ILE A 313 21.44 21.12 8.37
N SER A 314 22.21 20.44 7.51
CA SER A 314 23.24 21.08 6.67
C SER A 314 22.68 22.02 5.60
N SER A 315 21.39 21.95 5.27
CA SER A 315 20.75 22.92 4.35
C SER A 315 20.57 24.31 4.99
N GLY A 316 20.58 24.39 6.32
CA GLY A 316 20.34 25.63 7.07
C GLY A 316 18.89 26.12 7.08
N LEU A 317 17.94 25.34 6.58
CA LEU A 317 16.51 25.69 6.60
C LEU A 317 15.89 25.54 7.99
N ASP A 318 15.00 26.47 8.36
CA ASP A 318 14.39 26.51 9.69
C ASP A 318 13.26 25.47 9.90
N ARG A 319 12.61 25.02 8.81
CA ARG A 319 11.45 24.13 8.86
C ARG A 319 11.26 23.39 7.54
N VAL A 320 10.68 22.18 7.61
CA VAL A 320 10.25 21.44 6.42
C VAL A 320 9.08 22.14 5.71
N ALA A 321 9.06 22.05 4.38
CA ALA A 321 8.09 22.71 3.49
C ALA A 321 6.76 21.93 3.33
N VAL A 322 6.79 20.60 3.53
CA VAL A 322 5.62 19.73 3.44
C VAL A 322 5.48 18.88 4.71
N PRO A 323 4.26 18.38 5.04
CA PRO A 323 4.05 17.41 6.10
C PRO A 323 5.08 16.29 6.04
N SER A 324 5.77 16.08 7.16
CA SER A 324 6.84 15.11 7.26
C SER A 324 6.70 14.33 8.56
N THR A 325 6.97 13.02 8.53
CA THR A 325 6.94 12.18 9.74
C THR A 325 8.18 11.30 9.87
N ILE A 326 8.61 11.05 11.10
CA ILE A 326 9.62 10.05 11.46
C ILE A 326 8.95 8.93 12.26
N HIS A 327 9.31 7.68 11.95
CA HIS A 327 8.79 6.46 12.56
C HIS A 327 9.92 5.63 13.16
N CYS A 328 9.84 5.30 14.46
CA CYS A 328 10.87 4.53 15.17
C CYS A 328 10.58 3.03 15.23
N ASP A 329 10.97 2.30 14.19
CA ASP A 329 10.63 0.89 13.98
C ASP A 329 11.80 -0.02 13.56
N HIS A 330 12.96 0.50 13.13
CA HIS A 330 14.10 -0.30 12.67
C HIS A 330 15.15 -0.57 13.74
N LEU A 331 15.09 0.08 14.91
CA LEU A 331 16.11 -0.06 15.96
C LEU A 331 15.68 -0.93 17.15
N ILE A 332 14.53 -1.61 17.06
CA ILE A 332 14.03 -2.50 18.11
C ILE A 332 14.39 -3.95 17.76
N GLU A 333 15.41 -4.49 18.44
CA GLU A 333 15.87 -5.88 18.30
C GLU A 333 14.89 -6.86 18.95
N ALA A 334 14.42 -7.87 18.21
CA ALA A 334 13.65 -8.97 18.78
C ALA A 334 14.57 -9.93 19.55
N GLN A 335 14.21 -10.26 20.80
CA GLN A 335 14.95 -11.22 21.63
C GLN A 335 14.03 -11.98 22.60
N THR A 336 13.27 -11.26 23.42
CA THR A 336 12.51 -11.84 24.54
C THR A 336 11.00 -11.59 24.46
N GLY A 337 10.54 -10.76 23.53
CA GLY A 337 9.12 -10.43 23.35
C GLY A 337 8.80 -8.96 23.67
N GLY A 338 7.63 -8.54 23.18
CA GLY A 338 7.24 -7.14 22.95
C GLY A 338 7.76 -6.08 23.92
N GLU A 339 7.29 -6.09 25.17
CA GLU A 339 7.57 -5.01 26.12
C GLU A 339 9.05 -4.97 26.54
N ALA A 340 9.65 -6.12 26.84
CA ALA A 340 11.05 -6.20 27.25
C ALA A 340 12.01 -5.77 26.13
N ASP A 341 11.68 -6.13 24.88
CA ASP A 341 12.46 -5.72 23.71
C ASP A 341 12.35 -4.20 23.46
N LEU A 342 11.15 -3.63 23.62
CA LEU A 342 10.94 -2.19 23.52
C LEU A 342 11.69 -1.40 24.59
N GLN A 343 11.60 -1.82 25.86
CA GLN A 343 12.31 -1.18 26.97
C GLN A 343 13.84 -1.21 26.75
N ARG A 344 14.38 -2.35 26.29
CA ARG A 344 15.80 -2.47 25.94
C ARG A 344 16.19 -1.52 24.82
N ALA A 345 15.36 -1.40 23.78
CA ALA A 345 15.62 -0.50 22.66
C ALA A 345 15.60 0.97 23.08
N GLN A 346 14.68 1.38 23.95
CA GLN A 346 14.61 2.74 24.47
C GLN A 346 15.87 3.15 25.25
N VAL A 347 16.49 2.22 25.98
CA VAL A 347 17.78 2.45 26.66
C VAL A 347 18.92 2.46 25.65
N THR A 348 19.03 1.42 24.82
CA THR A 348 20.15 1.19 23.89
C THR A 348 20.27 2.26 22.81
N ASN A 349 19.13 2.82 22.37
CA ASN A 349 19.07 3.78 21.27
C ASN A 349 18.64 5.18 21.73
N LYS A 350 18.70 5.46 23.04
CA LYS A 350 18.26 6.73 23.63
C LYS A 350 18.81 7.94 22.88
N GLU A 351 20.11 7.95 22.62
CA GLU A 351 20.79 9.04 21.91
C GLU A 351 20.17 9.33 20.53
N VAL A 352 19.94 8.28 19.74
CA VAL A 352 19.35 8.41 18.40
C VAL A 352 17.88 8.85 18.49
N TYR A 353 17.11 8.29 19.42
CA TYR A 353 15.71 8.68 19.62
C TYR A 353 15.57 10.12 20.10
N ASP A 354 16.45 10.58 21.00
CA ASP A 354 16.47 11.97 21.46
C ASP A 354 16.83 12.92 20.30
N PHE A 355 17.82 12.57 19.48
CA PHE A 355 18.17 13.34 18.28
C PHE A 355 17.01 13.45 17.31
N LEU A 356 16.34 12.34 16.98
CA LEU A 356 15.20 12.34 16.05
C LEU A 356 14.00 13.09 16.63
N ALA A 357 13.72 12.95 17.93
CA ALA A 357 12.61 13.65 18.58
C ALA A 357 12.84 15.17 18.65
N THR A 358 14.05 15.59 19.01
CA THR A 358 14.40 17.02 19.11
C THR A 358 14.53 17.68 17.74
N SER A 359 15.14 17.01 16.75
CA SER A 359 15.18 17.49 15.37
C SER A 359 13.79 17.57 14.76
N SER A 360 12.92 16.60 15.03
CA SER A 360 11.53 16.65 14.61
C SER A 360 10.80 17.86 15.19
N ALA A 361 10.96 18.09 16.49
CA ALA A 361 10.36 19.24 17.15
C ALA A 361 10.90 20.58 16.62
N LYS A 362 12.21 20.68 16.35
CA LYS A 362 12.85 21.89 15.81
C LYS A 362 12.33 22.22 14.41
N TYR A 363 12.34 21.25 13.51
CA TYR A 363 12.10 21.45 12.08
C TYR A 363 10.65 21.22 11.64
N GLY A 364 9.73 20.94 12.57
CA GLY A 364 8.30 20.81 12.26
C GLY A 364 7.89 19.45 11.69
N VAL A 365 8.59 18.38 12.07
CA VAL A 365 8.31 17.00 11.63
C VAL A 365 7.52 16.26 12.73
N GLY A 366 6.52 15.48 12.36
CA GLY A 366 5.79 14.61 13.29
C GLY A 366 6.63 13.41 13.73
N PHE A 367 6.64 13.08 15.02
CA PHE A 367 7.49 12.01 15.55
C PHE A 367 6.67 10.88 16.16
N TRP A 368 6.74 9.68 15.56
CA TRP A 368 6.15 8.46 16.09
C TRP A 368 7.18 7.72 16.94
N ARG A 369 6.90 7.65 18.25
CA ARG A 369 7.81 7.09 19.26
C ARG A 369 8.08 5.59 19.04
N PRO A 370 9.18 5.05 19.57
CA PRO A 370 9.45 3.62 19.55
C PRO A 370 8.26 2.81 20.11
N GLY A 371 7.84 1.78 19.39
CA GLY A 371 6.69 0.94 19.74
C GLY A 371 5.34 1.38 19.16
N SER A 372 5.30 2.54 18.49
CA SER A 372 4.12 3.04 17.75
C SER A 372 3.66 2.09 16.64
N GLY A 373 4.61 1.51 15.90
CA GLY A 373 4.32 0.70 14.73
C GLY A 373 5.31 0.92 13.60
N ILE A 374 5.22 0.04 12.62
CA ILE A 374 6.02 0.06 11.40
C ILE A 374 5.48 1.15 10.48
N ILE A 375 6.40 1.93 9.89
CA ILE A 375 6.14 3.13 9.07
C ILE A 375 4.97 2.93 8.09
N HIS A 376 4.95 1.83 7.34
CA HIS A 376 3.97 1.59 6.29
C HIS A 376 2.56 1.32 6.82
N GLN A 377 2.46 0.64 7.96
CA GLN A 377 1.18 0.38 8.61
C GLN A 377 0.62 1.67 9.17
N ILE A 378 1.45 2.47 9.87
CA ILE A 378 1.06 3.79 10.38
C ILE A 378 0.65 4.69 9.21
N CYS A 379 1.39 4.70 8.11
CA CYS A 379 1.05 5.45 6.91
C CYS A 379 -0.30 5.04 6.33
N LEU A 380 -0.57 3.73 6.18
CA LEU A 380 -1.86 3.26 5.67
C LEU A 380 -3.02 3.69 6.59
N GLU A 381 -2.84 3.56 7.91
CA GLU A 381 -3.85 3.88 8.93
C GLU A 381 -4.14 5.38 9.05
N ASN A 382 -3.17 6.25 8.77
CA ASN A 382 -3.24 7.66 9.14
C ASN A 382 -3.03 8.66 8.01
N TYR A 383 -2.19 8.34 7.02
CA TYR A 383 -1.61 9.32 6.09
C TYR A 383 -1.90 9.03 4.62
N ALA A 384 -2.06 7.77 4.23
CA ALA A 384 -2.39 7.40 2.86
C ALA A 384 -3.86 7.73 2.53
N TYR A 385 -4.11 8.26 1.34
CA TYR A 385 -5.45 8.49 0.81
C TYR A 385 -5.43 8.41 -0.72
N PRO A 386 -6.60 8.23 -1.38
CA PRO A 386 -6.68 8.14 -2.84
C PRO A 386 -6.10 9.38 -3.53
N GLY A 387 -5.24 9.21 -4.53
CA GLY A 387 -4.66 10.34 -5.26
C GLY A 387 -3.50 11.05 -4.56
N LEU A 388 -3.10 10.62 -3.36
CA LEU A 388 -1.90 11.10 -2.68
C LEU A 388 -0.63 10.83 -3.50
N LEU A 389 0.31 11.79 -3.55
CA LEU A 389 1.70 11.54 -3.89
C LEU A 389 2.58 11.61 -2.63
N LEU A 390 3.07 10.46 -2.17
CA LEU A 390 3.93 10.34 -0.99
C LEU A 390 5.30 9.81 -1.39
N ILE A 391 6.37 10.42 -0.87
CA ILE A 391 7.70 9.81 -0.91
C ILE A 391 8.12 9.36 0.49
N GLY A 392 8.81 8.22 0.56
CA GLY A 392 9.26 7.66 1.81
C GLY A 392 10.68 7.11 1.75
N THR A 393 11.47 7.31 2.81
CA THR A 393 12.86 6.82 2.87
C THR A 393 12.96 5.33 3.20
N ASP A 394 12.11 4.53 2.54
CA ASP A 394 12.01 3.08 2.64
C ASP A 394 11.50 2.47 1.31
N SER A 395 12.00 1.29 0.92
CA SER A 395 11.62 0.65 -0.34
C SER A 395 10.17 0.16 -0.38
N HIS A 396 9.56 -0.15 0.76
CA HIS A 396 8.19 -0.69 0.84
C HIS A 396 7.12 0.38 1.01
N THR A 397 7.51 1.65 0.85
CA THR A 397 6.59 2.80 0.73
C THR A 397 5.42 2.56 -0.24
N PRO A 398 5.57 1.79 -1.35
CA PRO A 398 4.46 1.39 -2.22
C PRO A 398 3.26 0.75 -1.51
N ASN A 399 3.38 0.27 -0.27
CA ASN A 399 2.27 -0.20 0.56
C ASN A 399 1.04 0.73 0.54
N GLY A 400 1.25 2.05 0.55
CA GLY A 400 0.16 3.04 0.52
C GLY A 400 -0.68 3.04 -0.77
N GLY A 401 -0.19 2.43 -1.85
CA GLY A 401 -0.96 2.24 -3.08
C GLY A 401 -2.15 1.30 -2.96
N GLY A 402 -2.20 0.50 -1.89
CA GLY A 402 -3.41 -0.23 -1.49
C GLY A 402 -4.57 0.67 -1.03
N LEU A 403 -4.31 1.97 -0.85
CA LEU A 403 -5.30 2.99 -0.56
C LEU A 403 -5.36 4.09 -1.65
N GLY A 404 -4.93 3.75 -2.87
CA GLY A 404 -5.13 4.55 -4.08
C GLY A 404 -4.19 5.74 -4.26
N GLY A 405 -3.13 5.87 -3.45
CA GLY A 405 -2.09 6.87 -3.63
C GLY A 405 -0.84 6.33 -4.34
N LEU A 406 -0.08 7.19 -5.01
CA LEU A 406 1.28 6.85 -5.46
C LEU A 406 2.28 7.10 -4.33
N CYS A 407 2.73 6.01 -3.73
CA CYS A 407 3.67 6.06 -2.60
C CYS A 407 5.01 5.48 -3.05
N ILE A 408 6.07 6.29 -3.15
CA ILE A 408 7.33 5.92 -3.81
C ILE A 408 8.50 5.91 -2.82
N GLY A 409 9.25 4.81 -2.80
CA GLY A 409 10.46 4.69 -1.98
C GLY A 409 11.64 5.47 -2.57
N VAL A 410 12.36 6.23 -1.76
CA VAL A 410 13.49 7.10 -2.16
C VAL A 410 14.65 7.05 -1.14
N GLY A 411 15.79 7.64 -1.50
CA GLY A 411 16.88 7.90 -0.54
C GLY A 411 16.61 9.13 0.33
N GLY A 412 17.44 9.36 1.35
CA GLY A 412 17.30 10.51 2.25
C GLY A 412 17.47 11.85 1.53
N ALA A 413 18.43 11.96 0.61
CA ALA A 413 18.64 13.18 -0.17
C ALA A 413 17.42 13.62 -1.01
N ASP A 414 16.66 12.68 -1.58
CA ASP A 414 15.41 13.00 -2.29
C ASP A 414 14.32 13.51 -1.32
N ALA A 415 14.24 12.92 -0.12
CA ALA A 415 13.35 13.41 0.91
C ALA A 415 13.73 14.83 1.36
N VAL A 416 15.03 15.14 1.44
CA VAL A 416 15.53 16.48 1.75
C VAL A 416 15.13 17.50 0.69
N ASP A 417 15.16 17.17 -0.61
CA ASP A 417 14.68 18.09 -1.65
C ASP A 417 13.23 18.54 -1.38
N VAL A 418 12.33 17.58 -1.13
CA VAL A 418 10.90 17.87 -0.91
C VAL A 418 10.70 18.59 0.42
N MET A 419 11.39 18.17 1.48
CA MET A 419 11.39 18.88 2.76
C MET A 419 11.95 20.30 2.63
N ALA A 420 12.85 20.56 1.69
CA ALA A 420 13.40 21.88 1.39
C ALA A 420 12.51 22.71 0.45
N GLY A 421 11.39 22.16 -0.04
CA GLY A 421 10.49 22.84 -0.97
C GLY A 421 11.02 22.88 -2.41
N LEU A 422 11.95 22.00 -2.78
CA LEU A 422 12.41 21.82 -4.15
C LEU A 422 11.52 20.79 -4.88
N PRO A 423 11.36 20.89 -6.21
CA PRO A 423 10.71 19.84 -6.99
C PRO A 423 11.50 18.53 -6.89
N TRP A 424 10.79 17.43 -6.69
CA TRP A 424 11.40 16.09 -6.73
C TRP A 424 11.41 15.57 -8.16
N GLU A 425 12.54 14.99 -8.56
CA GLU A 425 12.74 14.50 -9.91
C GLU A 425 12.62 12.98 -9.99
N ILE A 426 11.85 12.49 -10.97
CA ILE A 426 11.78 11.06 -11.28
C ILE A 426 11.73 10.82 -12.79
N LYS A 427 12.45 9.80 -13.26
CA LYS A 427 12.32 9.33 -14.64
C LYS A 427 10.88 8.86 -14.88
N CYS A 428 10.19 9.40 -15.87
CA CYS A 428 8.79 9.13 -16.18
C CYS A 428 8.56 7.62 -16.30
N PRO A 429 7.82 6.99 -15.40
CA PRO A 429 7.70 5.53 -15.40
C PRO A 429 6.92 5.00 -16.61
N ARG A 430 7.26 3.79 -17.05
CA ARG A 430 6.34 2.96 -17.83
C ARG A 430 5.23 2.43 -16.93
N ILE A 431 4.12 1.95 -17.48
CA ILE A 431 3.00 1.38 -16.71
C ILE A 431 2.79 -0.09 -17.09
N ILE A 432 2.88 -0.98 -16.12
CA ILE A 432 2.54 -2.40 -16.25
C ILE A 432 1.14 -2.60 -15.67
N GLY A 433 0.18 -2.99 -16.50
CA GLY A 433 -1.18 -3.32 -16.06
C GLY A 433 -1.27 -4.77 -15.60
N VAL A 434 -1.66 -5.01 -14.35
CA VAL A 434 -1.99 -6.36 -13.86
C VAL A 434 -3.50 -6.50 -13.81
N HIS A 435 -4.04 -7.25 -14.77
CA HIS A 435 -5.46 -7.52 -14.90
C HIS A 435 -5.87 -8.69 -14.00
N LEU A 436 -6.69 -8.40 -12.99
CA LEU A 436 -7.21 -9.37 -12.04
C LEU A 436 -8.63 -9.78 -12.43
N ASN A 437 -8.84 -11.09 -12.59
CA ASN A 437 -10.16 -11.69 -12.82
C ASN A 437 -10.41 -12.83 -11.82
N GLY A 438 -11.66 -13.31 -11.73
CA GLY A 438 -12.02 -14.31 -10.73
C GLY A 438 -12.10 -13.74 -9.31
N ILE A 439 -12.14 -14.62 -8.30
CA ILE A 439 -12.33 -14.25 -6.88
C ILE A 439 -11.39 -15.09 -6.02
N LEU A 440 -10.71 -14.45 -5.06
CA LEU A 440 -9.93 -15.16 -4.03
C LEU A 440 -10.82 -16.07 -3.20
N SER A 441 -10.42 -17.33 -3.00
CA SER A 441 -11.20 -18.29 -2.23
C SER A 441 -10.35 -19.26 -1.40
N GLY A 442 -10.94 -19.78 -0.32
CA GLY A 442 -10.30 -20.77 0.54
C GLY A 442 -9.01 -20.26 1.21
N TRP A 443 -7.91 -20.98 0.96
CA TRP A 443 -6.59 -20.68 1.52
C TRP A 443 -5.83 -19.59 0.76
N VAL A 444 -6.26 -19.24 -0.45
CA VAL A 444 -5.62 -18.20 -1.26
C VAL A 444 -5.87 -16.85 -0.63
N SER A 445 -4.84 -16.02 -0.61
CA SER A 445 -4.79 -14.72 0.03
C SER A 445 -4.29 -13.65 -0.95
N PRO A 446 -4.42 -12.35 -0.61
CA PRO A 446 -3.81 -11.28 -1.40
C PRO A 446 -2.28 -11.45 -1.57
N LYS A 447 -1.60 -12.09 -0.61
CA LYS A 447 -0.17 -12.37 -0.69
C LYS A 447 0.18 -13.25 -1.89
N ASP A 448 -0.65 -14.25 -2.19
CA ASP A 448 -0.39 -15.19 -3.28
C ASP A 448 -0.45 -14.50 -4.65
N VAL A 449 -1.26 -13.44 -4.79
CA VAL A 449 -1.32 -12.62 -6.01
C VAL A 449 0.04 -11.99 -6.30
N ILE A 450 0.66 -11.34 -5.32
CA ILE A 450 1.95 -10.69 -5.52
C ILE A 450 3.10 -11.69 -5.61
N LEU A 451 3.03 -12.84 -4.92
CA LEU A 451 3.99 -13.93 -5.12
C LEU A 451 3.94 -14.47 -6.56
N LYS A 452 2.75 -14.57 -7.16
CA LYS A 452 2.57 -14.96 -8.56
C LYS A 452 3.02 -13.88 -9.54
N VAL A 453 2.77 -12.61 -9.24
CA VAL A 453 3.28 -11.50 -10.06
C VAL A 453 4.81 -11.45 -10.01
N ALA A 454 5.42 -11.74 -8.86
CA ALA A 454 6.87 -11.83 -8.71
C ALA A 454 7.48 -12.97 -9.52
N GLU A 455 6.84 -14.13 -9.59
CA GLU A 455 7.24 -15.20 -10.50
C GLU A 455 7.25 -14.74 -11.97
N LYS A 456 6.22 -14.01 -12.39
CA LYS A 456 6.05 -13.57 -13.80
C LYS A 456 6.98 -12.43 -14.20
N LEU A 457 7.31 -11.55 -13.26
CA LEU A 457 8.13 -10.37 -13.53
C LEU A 457 9.58 -10.53 -13.13
N THR A 458 9.92 -11.49 -12.26
CA THR A 458 11.25 -11.61 -11.63
C THR A 458 11.67 -10.35 -10.87
N VAL A 459 12.82 -10.38 -10.21
CA VAL A 459 13.31 -9.24 -9.38
C VAL A 459 13.58 -7.93 -10.14
N SER A 460 13.58 -7.94 -11.48
CA SER A 460 13.90 -6.76 -12.31
C SER A 460 12.86 -6.40 -13.38
N GLY A 461 11.80 -7.20 -13.57
CA GLY A 461 10.83 -6.94 -14.64
C GLY A 461 9.92 -5.73 -14.40
N GLY A 462 9.89 -5.17 -13.19
CA GLY A 462 9.23 -3.92 -12.85
C GLY A 462 10.12 -2.67 -12.92
N THR A 463 11.42 -2.82 -13.18
CA THR A 463 12.38 -1.69 -13.15
C THR A 463 11.96 -0.55 -14.09
N GLY A 464 11.84 0.64 -13.51
CA GLY A 464 11.43 1.85 -14.24
C GLY A 464 9.95 1.88 -14.63
N ALA A 465 9.11 1.04 -14.00
CA ALA A 465 7.67 1.03 -14.23
C ALA A 465 6.86 1.18 -12.92
N ILE A 466 5.63 1.65 -13.03
CA ILE A 466 4.59 1.54 -11.99
C ILE A 466 3.70 0.35 -12.34
N ILE A 467 3.30 -0.42 -11.33
CA ILE A 467 2.37 -1.53 -11.50
C ILE A 467 0.97 -1.07 -11.12
N GLU A 468 0.06 -1.11 -12.08
CA GLU A 468 -1.32 -0.68 -11.90
C GLU A 468 -2.25 -1.90 -11.97
N TYR A 469 -2.98 -2.14 -10.89
CA TYR A 469 -3.91 -3.27 -10.80
C TYR A 469 -5.31 -2.85 -11.23
N TYR A 470 -5.94 -3.64 -12.09
CA TYR A 470 -7.28 -3.35 -12.63
C TYR A 470 -8.06 -4.63 -12.93
N GLY A 471 -9.33 -4.49 -13.34
CA GLY A 471 -10.20 -5.62 -13.66
C GLY A 471 -11.14 -6.02 -12.52
N PRO A 472 -12.12 -6.89 -12.78
CA PRO A 472 -13.20 -7.20 -11.83
C PRO A 472 -12.71 -7.88 -10.55
N GLY A 473 -11.58 -8.58 -10.59
CA GLY A 473 -11.02 -9.29 -9.44
C GLY A 473 -10.60 -8.38 -8.29
N ILE A 474 -10.34 -7.09 -8.54
CA ILE A 474 -9.97 -6.13 -7.49
C ILE A 474 -11.05 -6.00 -6.41
N HIS A 475 -12.32 -6.21 -6.75
CA HIS A 475 -13.43 -6.13 -5.81
C HIS A 475 -13.47 -7.28 -4.80
N SER A 476 -12.70 -8.35 -5.04
CA SER A 476 -12.56 -9.45 -4.08
C SER A 476 -11.53 -9.19 -2.99
N ILE A 477 -10.68 -8.17 -3.16
CA ILE A 477 -9.50 -7.90 -2.31
C ILE A 477 -9.82 -6.76 -1.33
N SER A 478 -9.48 -6.92 -0.06
CA SER A 478 -9.61 -5.85 0.94
C SER A 478 -8.57 -4.74 0.72
N CYS A 479 -8.77 -3.55 1.32
CA CYS A 479 -7.79 -2.47 1.24
C CYS A 479 -6.41 -2.87 1.80
N THR A 480 -6.38 -3.57 2.93
CA THR A 480 -5.12 -4.09 3.51
C THR A 480 -4.49 -5.18 2.65
N GLY A 481 -5.31 -6.01 1.99
CA GLY A 481 -4.83 -6.97 0.99
C GLY A 481 -4.23 -6.31 -0.25
N MET A 482 -4.83 -5.23 -0.73
CA MET A 482 -4.26 -4.41 -1.80
C MET A 482 -2.92 -3.80 -1.35
N ALA A 483 -2.82 -3.36 -0.09
CA ALA A 483 -1.58 -2.84 0.46
C ALA A 483 -0.48 -3.92 0.52
N THR A 484 -0.80 -5.16 0.92
CA THR A 484 0.11 -6.32 0.85
C THR A 484 0.66 -6.51 -0.57
N ILE A 485 -0.21 -6.44 -1.58
CA ILE A 485 0.18 -6.61 -2.98
C ILE A 485 1.11 -5.48 -3.42
N CYS A 486 0.75 -4.22 -3.13
CA CYS A 486 1.56 -3.07 -3.51
C CYS A 486 2.92 -3.06 -2.79
N ASN A 487 2.97 -3.44 -1.51
CA ASN A 487 4.17 -3.51 -0.69
C ASN A 487 5.27 -4.37 -1.34
N MET A 488 4.94 -5.61 -1.74
CA MET A 488 5.90 -6.52 -2.37
C MET A 488 6.19 -6.17 -3.84
N GLY A 489 5.49 -5.20 -4.45
CA GLY A 489 5.88 -4.66 -5.75
C GLY A 489 7.30 -4.08 -5.76
N ALA A 490 7.82 -3.69 -4.60
CA ALA A 490 9.22 -3.30 -4.43
C ALA A 490 10.21 -4.40 -4.83
N GLU A 491 9.85 -5.67 -4.65
CA GLU A 491 10.75 -6.82 -4.79
C GLU A 491 10.94 -7.28 -6.23
N ILE A 492 10.23 -6.63 -7.15
CA ILE A 492 10.33 -6.80 -8.60
C ILE A 492 10.87 -5.56 -9.29
N GLY A 493 11.40 -4.61 -8.51
CA GLY A 493 12.02 -3.38 -8.99
C GLY A 493 11.05 -2.27 -9.39
N ALA A 494 9.75 -2.43 -9.11
CA ALA A 494 8.75 -1.42 -9.45
C ALA A 494 9.03 -0.10 -8.73
N THR A 495 8.77 1.01 -9.44
CA THR A 495 8.83 2.36 -8.86
C THR A 495 7.81 2.51 -7.73
N THR A 496 6.60 2.03 -7.98
CA THR A 496 5.54 1.81 -6.99
C THR A 496 4.45 0.92 -7.62
N SER A 497 3.40 0.65 -6.85
CA SER A 497 2.24 -0.15 -7.24
C SER A 497 0.97 0.52 -6.75
N VAL A 498 -0.13 0.46 -7.49
CA VAL A 498 -1.38 1.15 -7.13
C VAL A 498 -2.65 0.38 -7.53
N PHE A 499 -3.69 0.50 -6.70
CA PHE A 499 -5.06 0.08 -7.03
C PHE A 499 -5.97 1.33 -7.18
N PRO A 500 -7.01 1.27 -8.03
CA PRO A 500 -7.98 2.36 -8.16
C PRO A 500 -8.87 2.47 -6.92
N PHE A 501 -9.31 3.70 -6.64
CA PHE A 501 -10.22 3.96 -5.53
C PHE A 501 -11.50 3.13 -5.67
N ASN A 502 -11.90 2.47 -4.58
CA ASN A 502 -13.03 1.56 -4.57
C ASN A 502 -13.69 1.47 -3.19
N TYR A 503 -14.77 0.69 -3.11
CA TYR A 503 -15.54 0.49 -1.89
C TYR A 503 -14.71 0.02 -0.69
N HIS A 504 -13.75 -0.90 -0.87
CA HIS A 504 -12.96 -1.44 0.26
C HIS A 504 -12.03 -0.37 0.85
N MET A 505 -11.46 0.48 0.00
CA MET A 505 -10.70 1.66 0.42
C MET A 505 -11.59 2.64 1.19
N ARG A 506 -12.80 2.90 0.68
CA ARG A 506 -13.80 3.75 1.35
C ARG A 506 -14.15 3.24 2.75
N GLN A 507 -14.41 1.93 2.90
CA GLN A 507 -14.72 1.34 4.21
C GLN A 507 -13.51 1.41 5.16
N TYR A 508 -12.31 1.20 4.66
CA TYR A 508 -11.08 1.30 5.45
C TYR A 508 -10.86 2.74 5.96
N LEU A 509 -11.05 3.76 5.11
CA LEU A 509 -11.00 5.17 5.52
C LEU A 509 -12.01 5.45 6.64
N ILE A 510 -13.25 4.97 6.51
CA ILE A 510 -14.28 5.15 7.55
C ILE A 510 -13.88 4.46 8.85
N ALA A 511 -13.42 3.21 8.80
CA ALA A 511 -13.04 2.43 9.97
C ALA A 511 -11.84 3.06 10.71
N THR A 512 -10.96 3.75 9.98
CA THR A 512 -9.80 4.49 10.53
C THR A 512 -10.12 5.95 10.86
N GLY A 513 -11.40 6.34 10.91
CA GLY A 513 -11.84 7.66 11.36
C GLY A 513 -11.69 8.78 10.32
N ARG A 514 -11.52 8.44 9.04
CA ARG A 514 -11.25 9.36 7.92
C ARG A 514 -12.42 9.44 6.92
N ARG A 515 -13.65 9.42 7.42
CA ARG A 515 -14.88 9.50 6.60
C ARG A 515 -14.90 10.73 5.68
N GLN A 516 -14.44 11.88 6.15
CA GLN A 516 -14.42 13.10 5.32
C GLN A 516 -13.55 12.96 4.07
N ILE A 517 -12.42 12.24 4.18
CA ILE A 517 -11.56 11.93 3.03
C ILE A 517 -12.28 10.97 2.08
N ALA A 518 -12.99 9.97 2.62
CA ALA A 518 -13.76 9.03 1.81
C ALA A 518 -14.88 9.72 1.02
N ASP A 519 -15.63 10.60 1.69
CA ASP A 519 -16.73 11.34 1.05
C ASP A 519 -16.19 12.33 0.00
N LEU A 520 -15.06 13.00 0.27
CA LEU A 520 -14.40 13.85 -0.74
C LEU A 520 -13.85 13.04 -1.93
N ALA A 521 -13.32 11.85 -1.69
CA ALA A 521 -12.86 10.96 -2.76
C ALA A 521 -14.02 10.46 -3.64
N ASP A 522 -15.21 10.22 -3.05
CA ASP A 522 -16.41 9.89 -3.82
C ASP A 522 -16.80 11.05 -4.79
N GLU A 523 -16.64 12.31 -4.36
CA GLU A 523 -16.94 13.49 -5.20
C GLU A 523 -15.96 13.66 -6.38
N TYR A 524 -14.71 13.23 -6.21
CA TYR A 524 -13.64 13.34 -7.22
C TYR A 524 -13.25 11.98 -7.82
N PHE A 525 -14.17 11.01 -7.80
CA PHE A 525 -13.93 9.61 -8.20
C PHE A 525 -13.22 9.48 -9.56
N ASP A 526 -13.61 10.26 -10.56
CA ASP A 526 -13.06 10.22 -11.92
C ASP A 526 -11.56 10.54 -11.99
N CYS A 527 -11.03 11.30 -11.01
CA CYS A 527 -9.60 11.58 -10.90
C CYS A 527 -8.81 10.42 -10.26
N LEU A 528 -9.53 9.50 -9.60
CA LEU A 528 -8.99 8.46 -8.72
C LEU A 528 -9.13 7.04 -9.30
N VAL A 529 -9.53 6.95 -10.58
CA VAL A 529 -9.56 5.75 -11.40
C VAL A 529 -8.90 6.02 -12.76
N GLY A 530 -8.34 5.00 -13.40
CA GLY A 530 -7.82 5.13 -14.77
C GLY A 530 -8.93 5.44 -15.77
N ASP A 531 -8.61 6.17 -16.84
CA ASP A 531 -9.56 6.40 -17.93
C ASP A 531 -9.92 5.09 -18.64
N GLU A 532 -11.14 4.99 -19.15
CA GLU A 532 -11.52 3.91 -20.04
C GLU A 532 -10.56 3.84 -21.23
N SER A 533 -10.15 2.63 -21.62
CA SER A 533 -9.20 2.38 -22.71
C SER A 533 -7.77 2.93 -22.52
N ALA A 534 -7.40 3.35 -21.31
CA ALA A 534 -6.01 3.69 -20.99
C ALA A 534 -5.03 2.56 -21.37
N LYS A 535 -3.86 2.94 -21.89
CA LYS A 535 -2.87 2.01 -22.43
C LYS A 535 -1.76 1.71 -21.44
N TYR A 536 -1.53 0.41 -21.22
CA TYR A 536 -0.40 -0.11 -20.47
C TYR A 536 0.72 -0.52 -21.43
N ASP A 537 1.97 -0.31 -21.03
CA ASP A 537 3.16 -0.71 -21.81
C ASP A 537 3.33 -2.24 -21.83
N LYS A 538 2.82 -2.91 -20.79
CA LYS A 538 2.75 -4.37 -20.66
C LYS A 538 1.51 -4.74 -19.87
N VAL A 539 0.86 -5.85 -20.22
CA VAL A 539 -0.27 -6.41 -19.48
C VAL A 539 0.07 -7.81 -18.97
N ILE A 540 -0.34 -8.11 -17.73
CA ILE A 540 -0.25 -9.43 -17.12
C ILE A 540 -1.63 -9.81 -16.61
N ASP A 541 -2.13 -10.96 -17.02
CA ASP A 541 -3.38 -11.52 -16.50
C ASP A 541 -3.14 -12.49 -15.33
N ILE A 542 -3.94 -12.35 -14.28
CA ILE A 542 -3.99 -13.25 -13.14
C ILE A 542 -5.46 -13.63 -12.87
N ASN A 543 -5.75 -14.93 -12.98
CA ASN A 543 -7.04 -15.49 -12.55
C ASN A 543 -6.96 -15.88 -11.08
N LEU A 544 -7.62 -15.11 -10.22
CA LEU A 544 -7.65 -15.30 -8.77
C LEU A 544 -8.30 -16.63 -8.37
N SER A 545 -9.24 -17.14 -9.17
CA SER A 545 -9.95 -18.39 -8.89
C SER A 545 -9.11 -19.65 -9.18
N GLU A 546 -8.04 -19.50 -9.95
CA GLU A 546 -7.10 -20.59 -10.31
C GLU A 546 -5.82 -20.57 -9.48
N LEU A 547 -5.61 -19.53 -8.67
CA LEU A 547 -4.47 -19.48 -7.76
C LEU A 547 -4.59 -20.56 -6.69
N GLU A 548 -3.45 -21.12 -6.31
CA GLU A 548 -3.29 -21.88 -5.07
C GLU A 548 -2.29 -21.16 -4.16
N PRO A 549 -2.24 -21.44 -2.84
CA PRO A 549 -1.28 -20.77 -1.97
C PRO A 549 0.18 -21.04 -2.36
N MET A 550 1.05 -20.06 -2.13
CA MET A 550 2.44 -20.09 -2.61
C MET A 550 3.46 -19.74 -1.51
N LEU A 551 4.68 -20.25 -1.71
CA LEU A 551 5.88 -19.88 -0.98
C LEU A 551 6.99 -19.52 -1.96
N ASN A 552 7.55 -18.31 -1.84
CA ASN A 552 8.70 -17.91 -2.65
C ASN A 552 10.00 -18.04 -1.86
N GLY A 553 11.08 -18.53 -2.49
CA GLY A 553 12.39 -18.70 -1.86
C GLY A 553 13.22 -19.88 -2.38
N PRO A 554 14.38 -20.18 -1.75
CA PRO A 554 14.78 -19.72 -0.41
C PRO A 554 15.67 -18.46 -0.34
N PHE A 555 16.17 -17.94 -1.46
CA PHE A 555 17.15 -16.83 -1.48
C PHE A 555 16.73 -15.65 -2.36
N THR A 556 15.54 -15.72 -2.96
CA THR A 556 15.00 -14.67 -3.84
C THR A 556 13.47 -14.67 -3.76
N PRO A 557 12.83 -13.50 -3.80
CA PRO A 557 11.39 -13.37 -3.61
C PRO A 557 10.58 -13.74 -4.86
N ASP A 558 11.22 -13.98 -6.00
CA ASP A 558 10.59 -14.36 -7.27
C ASP A 558 10.63 -15.87 -7.58
N ARG A 559 11.38 -16.66 -6.80
CA ARG A 559 11.41 -18.12 -6.96
C ARG A 559 10.18 -18.74 -6.33
N ALA A 560 9.10 -18.75 -7.08
CA ALA A 560 7.81 -19.22 -6.62
C ALA A 560 7.66 -20.74 -6.58
N ASN A 561 7.01 -21.23 -5.52
CA ASN A 561 6.69 -22.64 -5.33
C ASN A 561 5.25 -22.73 -4.81
N PRO A 562 4.34 -23.39 -5.52
CA PRO A 562 3.02 -23.67 -4.97
C PRO A 562 3.10 -24.57 -3.74
N ILE A 563 2.19 -24.40 -2.79
CA ILE A 563 2.13 -25.18 -1.54
C ILE A 563 2.03 -26.68 -1.82
N SER A 564 1.40 -27.09 -2.92
CA SER A 564 1.29 -28.48 -3.35
C SER A 564 2.63 -29.11 -3.79
N GLN A 565 3.66 -28.31 -4.07
CA GLN A 565 4.94 -28.79 -4.60
C GLN A 565 6.15 -28.50 -3.70
N ILE A 566 6.05 -27.55 -2.76
CA ILE A 566 7.21 -27.04 -2.01
C ILE A 566 8.01 -28.15 -1.29
N GLY A 567 7.37 -29.12 -0.65
CA GLY A 567 8.05 -30.22 0.02
C GLY A 567 8.87 -31.10 -0.93
N LYS A 568 8.32 -31.40 -2.11
CA LYS A 568 9.03 -32.12 -3.18
C LYS A 568 10.21 -31.31 -3.69
N THR A 569 9.99 -30.04 -4.01
CA THR A 569 11.04 -29.13 -4.49
C THR A 569 12.17 -28.98 -3.47
N ALA A 570 11.84 -28.89 -2.18
CA ALA A 570 12.81 -28.81 -1.09
C ALA A 570 13.72 -30.05 -1.06
N ARG A 571 13.16 -31.27 -1.11
CA ARG A 571 13.96 -32.50 -1.16
C ARG A 571 14.86 -32.57 -2.38
N GLU A 572 14.33 -32.26 -3.56
CA GLU A 572 15.08 -32.30 -4.83
C GLU A 572 16.25 -31.31 -4.85
N ASN A 573 16.10 -30.15 -4.21
CA ASN A 573 17.14 -29.13 -4.11
C ASN A 573 17.99 -29.26 -2.82
N GLY A 574 17.75 -30.28 -2.00
CA GLY A 574 18.44 -30.52 -0.74
C GLY A 574 18.21 -29.43 0.32
N TRP A 575 17.09 -28.71 0.29
CA TRP A 575 16.71 -27.73 1.30
C TRP A 575 16.18 -28.42 2.57
N PRO A 576 16.48 -27.91 3.78
CA PRO A 576 15.90 -28.47 5.00
C PRO A 576 14.38 -28.36 4.96
N THR A 577 13.67 -29.47 5.16
CA THR A 577 12.20 -29.46 5.22
C THR A 577 11.70 -29.07 6.61
N ASP A 578 12.46 -29.39 7.66
CA ASP A 578 12.13 -29.00 9.03
C ASP A 578 12.18 -27.47 9.21
N ILE A 579 11.06 -26.92 9.67
CA ILE A 579 10.90 -25.49 9.89
C ILE A 579 11.36 -25.17 11.31
N SER A 580 12.46 -24.43 11.41
CA SER A 580 13.01 -24.01 12.71
C SER A 580 12.18 -22.92 13.37
N VAL A 581 11.81 -21.89 12.60
CA VAL A 581 11.04 -20.74 13.08
C VAL A 581 10.06 -20.30 12.00
N ALA A 582 8.83 -20.05 12.41
CA ALA A 582 7.75 -19.46 11.64
C ALA A 582 7.46 -18.05 12.15
N LEU A 583 7.40 -17.06 11.27
CA LEU A 583 7.28 -15.65 11.63
C LEU A 583 6.14 -14.97 10.87
N ILE A 584 5.10 -14.50 11.57
CA ILE A 584 4.03 -13.71 10.95
C ILE A 584 4.08 -12.24 11.36
N GLY A 585 3.51 -11.37 10.53
CA GLY A 585 3.45 -9.94 10.75
C GLY A 585 4.35 -9.13 9.83
N SER A 586 5.07 -8.14 10.39
CA SER A 586 5.78 -7.08 9.66
C SER A 586 4.84 -6.20 8.84
N CYS A 587 5.35 -5.20 8.12
CA CYS A 587 4.54 -4.26 7.33
C CYS A 587 3.69 -4.92 6.24
N THR A 588 4.07 -6.09 5.72
CA THR A 588 3.42 -6.71 4.57
C THR A 588 2.11 -7.44 4.92
N ASN A 589 2.08 -8.15 6.06
CA ASN A 589 0.97 -9.02 6.46
C ASN A 589 0.73 -8.99 7.98
N SER A 590 0.42 -7.81 8.51
CA SER A 590 0.10 -7.61 9.93
C SER A 590 -1.19 -6.85 10.19
N SER A 591 -2.10 -6.81 9.21
CA SER A 591 -3.41 -6.18 9.39
C SER A 591 -4.30 -6.97 10.34
N TYR A 592 -5.43 -6.36 10.74
CA TYR A 592 -6.45 -7.05 11.53
C TYR A 592 -6.98 -8.31 10.81
N GLU A 593 -7.14 -8.25 9.48
CA GLU A 593 -7.57 -9.39 8.66
C GLU A 593 -6.53 -10.51 8.66
N ASP A 594 -5.25 -10.18 8.46
CA ASP A 594 -4.13 -11.14 8.49
C ASP A 594 -4.09 -11.88 9.84
N MET A 595 -4.13 -11.14 10.95
CA MET A 595 -4.09 -11.70 12.29
C MET A 595 -5.33 -12.55 12.58
N GLY A 596 -6.51 -12.12 12.10
CA GLY A 596 -7.75 -12.87 12.21
C GLY A 596 -7.69 -14.22 11.50
N ARG A 597 -7.16 -14.26 10.26
CA ARG A 597 -6.98 -15.48 9.47
C ARG A 597 -6.02 -16.45 10.14
N SER A 598 -4.86 -15.98 10.61
CA SER A 598 -3.93 -16.79 11.39
C SER A 598 -4.55 -17.32 12.69
N ALA A 599 -5.28 -16.48 13.43
CA ALA A 599 -5.94 -16.89 14.66
C ALA A 599 -7.05 -17.92 14.42
N SER A 600 -7.74 -17.87 13.27
CA SER A 600 -8.70 -18.92 12.87
C SER A 600 -8.04 -20.28 12.75
N VAL A 601 -6.86 -20.37 12.10
CA VAL A 601 -6.08 -21.62 12.01
C VAL A 601 -5.64 -22.08 13.42
N ALA A 602 -5.13 -21.16 14.23
CA ALA A 602 -4.69 -21.47 15.59
C ALA A 602 -5.84 -22.02 16.46
N ARG A 603 -7.05 -21.45 16.37
CA ARG A 603 -8.23 -21.94 17.11
C ARG A 603 -8.61 -23.37 16.73
N GLN A 604 -8.53 -23.73 15.44
CA GLN A 604 -8.81 -25.10 14.99
C GLN A 604 -7.82 -26.09 15.63
N ALA A 605 -6.53 -25.74 15.65
CA ALA A 605 -5.49 -26.56 16.28
C ALA A 605 -5.72 -26.70 17.81
N LEU A 606 -6.03 -25.60 18.49
CA LEU A 606 -6.32 -25.61 19.94
C LEU A 606 -7.53 -26.46 20.30
N ALA A 607 -8.58 -26.45 19.47
CA ALA A 607 -9.76 -27.31 19.68
C ALA A 607 -9.41 -28.81 19.66
N LYS A 608 -8.26 -29.17 19.08
CA LYS A 608 -7.69 -30.52 19.04
C LYS A 608 -6.46 -30.70 19.93
N GLY A 609 -6.13 -29.71 20.76
CA GLY A 609 -4.98 -29.73 21.67
C GLY A 609 -3.61 -29.66 20.98
N VAL A 610 -3.56 -29.25 19.70
CA VAL A 610 -2.32 -29.11 18.93
C VAL A 610 -1.68 -27.75 19.17
N LYS A 611 -0.35 -27.75 19.28
CA LYS A 611 0.50 -26.56 19.39
C LYS A 611 1.51 -26.51 18.24
N ALA A 612 2.11 -25.35 18.01
CA ALA A 612 3.16 -25.18 17.03
C ALA A 612 4.34 -26.13 17.31
N GLN A 613 4.80 -26.82 16.26
CA GLN A 613 6.00 -27.66 16.29
C GLN A 613 7.26 -26.84 16.01
N SER A 614 7.14 -25.77 15.22
CA SER A 614 8.18 -24.76 15.04
C SER A 614 8.07 -23.66 16.10
N GLN A 615 9.17 -22.97 16.38
CA GLN A 615 9.06 -21.70 17.11
C GLN A 615 8.20 -20.73 16.30
N PHE A 616 7.33 -19.97 16.97
CA PHE A 616 6.37 -19.13 16.29
C PHE A 616 6.39 -17.71 16.85
N THR A 617 6.50 -16.70 15.98
CA THR A 617 6.54 -15.29 16.38
C THR A 617 5.53 -14.46 15.62
N ILE A 618 4.99 -13.43 16.27
CA ILE A 618 3.93 -12.57 15.76
C ILE A 618 4.33 -11.11 15.95
N THR A 619 4.37 -10.34 14.86
CA THR A 619 4.70 -8.91 14.88
C THR A 619 3.51 -8.07 14.44
N PRO A 620 2.80 -7.39 15.36
CA PRO A 620 1.76 -6.44 14.98
C PRO A 620 2.35 -5.25 14.21
N GLY A 621 1.63 -4.75 13.21
CA GLY A 621 2.12 -3.64 12.38
C GLY A 621 2.07 -2.29 13.08
N SER A 622 1.19 -2.11 14.06
CA SER A 622 1.06 -0.88 14.84
C SER A 622 0.52 -1.15 16.24
N GLU A 623 0.65 -0.16 17.12
CA GLU A 623 0.02 -0.15 18.44
C GLU A 623 -1.51 -0.22 18.33
N GLN A 624 -2.09 0.43 17.32
CA GLN A 624 -3.52 0.33 17.03
C GLN A 624 -3.93 -1.11 16.67
N ILE A 625 -3.19 -1.79 15.79
CA ILE A 625 -3.45 -3.20 15.50
C ILE A 625 -3.29 -4.03 16.77
N ARG A 626 -2.15 -3.92 17.47
CA ARG A 626 -1.85 -4.70 18.68
C ARG A 626 -2.96 -4.57 19.71
N ALA A 627 -3.36 -3.34 20.05
CA ALA A 627 -4.43 -3.08 21.00
C ALA A 627 -5.77 -3.68 20.54
N THR A 628 -6.10 -3.53 19.25
CA THR A 628 -7.36 -4.04 18.68
C THR A 628 -7.43 -5.57 18.70
N ILE A 629 -6.37 -6.27 18.25
CA ILE A 629 -6.34 -7.73 18.21
C ILE A 629 -6.26 -8.36 19.62
N GLU A 630 -5.69 -7.63 20.57
CA GLU A 630 -5.68 -8.01 21.98
C GLU A 630 -7.10 -7.92 22.57
N ARG A 631 -7.76 -6.77 22.38
CA ARG A 631 -9.14 -6.51 22.83
C ARG A 631 -10.15 -7.50 22.26
N ASP A 632 -10.00 -7.88 20.99
CA ASP A 632 -10.93 -8.74 20.27
C ASP A 632 -10.59 -10.24 20.39
N GLY A 633 -9.59 -10.61 21.21
CA GLY A 633 -9.25 -12.00 21.49
C GLY A 633 -8.65 -12.75 20.28
N ILE A 634 -7.99 -12.03 19.38
CA ILE A 634 -7.29 -12.58 18.21
C ILE A 634 -5.86 -12.99 18.59
N SER A 635 -5.18 -12.21 19.44
CA SER A 635 -3.81 -12.55 19.89
C SER A 635 -3.74 -13.79 20.77
N GLN A 636 -4.79 -14.05 21.56
CA GLN A 636 -4.74 -15.11 22.59
C GLN A 636 -4.57 -16.51 21.99
N PRO A 637 -5.35 -16.95 20.98
CA PRO A 637 -5.12 -18.23 20.31
C PRO A 637 -3.71 -18.39 19.73
N LEU A 638 -3.11 -17.32 19.21
CA LEU A 638 -1.74 -17.35 18.66
C LEU A 638 -0.71 -17.61 19.77
N ARG A 639 -0.90 -17.02 20.97
CA ARG A 639 -0.07 -17.30 22.14
C ARG A 639 -0.31 -18.72 22.69
N ASP A 640 -1.55 -19.17 22.72
CA ASP A 640 -1.92 -20.48 23.28
C ASP A 640 -1.32 -21.65 22.48
N ILE A 641 -1.14 -21.51 21.16
CA ILE A 641 -0.42 -22.49 20.33
C ILE A 641 1.11 -22.40 20.46
N GLY A 642 1.64 -21.47 21.28
CA GLY A 642 3.07 -21.31 21.53
C GLY A 642 3.72 -20.09 20.85
N GLY A 643 2.92 -19.18 20.30
CA GLY A 643 3.43 -17.98 19.64
C GLY A 643 3.93 -16.90 20.61
N MET A 644 5.04 -16.25 20.24
CA MET A 644 5.57 -15.07 20.95
C MET A 644 5.20 -13.79 20.21
N VAL A 645 4.51 -12.87 20.89
CA VAL A 645 4.22 -11.54 20.34
C VAL A 645 5.45 -10.64 20.53
N LEU A 646 5.99 -10.16 19.42
CA LEU A 646 7.11 -9.22 19.35
C LEU A 646 6.61 -7.77 19.45
N ALA A 647 7.55 -6.82 19.54
CA ALA A 647 7.22 -5.40 19.55
C ALA A 647 6.65 -4.96 18.19
N ASN A 648 5.89 -3.86 18.16
CA ASN A 648 5.33 -3.30 16.93
C ASN A 648 6.44 -2.60 16.10
N ALA A 649 7.35 -3.38 15.52
CA ALA A 649 8.59 -2.94 14.90
C ALA A 649 9.02 -3.89 13.78
N CYS A 650 9.97 -3.49 12.93
CA CYS A 650 10.44 -4.33 11.83
C CYS A 650 11.09 -5.63 12.31
N GLY A 651 11.89 -5.57 13.39
CA GLY A 651 12.50 -6.73 14.04
C GLY A 651 13.19 -7.71 13.07
N PRO A 652 12.81 -9.01 13.07
CA PRO A 652 13.43 -10.02 12.21
C PRO A 652 13.31 -9.77 10.69
N CYS A 653 12.41 -8.89 10.23
CA CYS A 653 12.27 -8.58 8.81
C CYS A 653 13.52 -7.92 8.21
N ILE A 654 14.29 -7.21 9.04
CA ILE A 654 15.48 -6.45 8.60
C ILE A 654 16.78 -6.91 9.30
N GLY A 655 16.71 -8.06 10.00
CA GLY A 655 17.86 -8.63 10.71
C GLY A 655 18.05 -8.12 12.14
N GLN A 656 17.09 -7.39 12.70
CA GLN A 656 17.08 -6.97 14.10
C GLN A 656 16.46 -8.08 14.94
N TRP A 657 17.16 -9.22 14.95
CA TRP A 657 16.76 -10.41 15.65
C TRP A 657 17.97 -11.09 16.25
N LYS A 658 17.99 -11.18 17.57
CA LYS A 658 18.99 -11.95 18.29
C LYS A 658 18.53 -13.40 18.37
N ARG A 659 18.80 -14.13 17.30
CA ARG A 659 18.44 -15.54 17.16
C ARG A 659 19.33 -16.43 18.04
N HIS A 660 18.73 -17.41 18.71
CA HIS A 660 19.41 -18.25 19.71
C HIS A 660 19.40 -19.76 19.38
N ASP A 661 18.52 -20.23 18.51
CA ASP A 661 18.31 -21.65 18.21
C ASP A 661 19.29 -22.23 17.18
N LYS A 662 20.05 -21.37 16.48
CA LYS A 662 20.98 -21.77 15.42
C LYS A 662 22.32 -21.06 15.54
N LYS A 663 23.39 -21.76 15.18
CA LYS A 663 24.71 -21.16 15.02
C LYS A 663 24.85 -20.58 13.61
N ILE A 664 25.63 -19.50 13.46
CA ILE A 664 25.97 -18.97 12.15
C ILE A 664 26.66 -20.08 11.33
N GLY A 665 26.21 -20.28 10.08
CA GLY A 665 26.65 -21.33 9.17
C GLY A 665 25.83 -22.62 9.24
N GLU A 666 24.96 -22.79 10.25
CA GLU A 666 24.08 -23.96 10.34
C GLU A 666 22.94 -23.87 9.31
N LYS A 667 22.77 -24.92 8.50
CA LYS A 667 21.69 -24.98 7.51
C LYS A 667 20.34 -25.21 8.19
N ASN A 668 19.36 -24.37 7.91
CA ASN A 668 18.02 -24.48 8.45
C ASN A 668 17.00 -23.78 7.55
N THR A 669 15.71 -24.03 7.80
CA THR A 669 14.60 -23.35 7.11
C THR A 669 13.81 -22.48 8.07
N ILE A 670 13.44 -21.29 7.60
CA ILE A 670 12.43 -20.43 8.22
C ILE A 670 11.35 -20.09 7.21
N VAL A 671 10.11 -19.92 7.69
CA VAL A 671 8.99 -19.48 6.85
C VAL A 671 8.40 -18.21 7.45
N THR A 672 8.22 -17.17 6.63
CA THR A 672 7.82 -15.85 7.10
C THR A 672 6.67 -15.28 6.28
N SER A 673 5.85 -14.42 6.87
CA SER A 673 4.85 -13.64 6.13
C SER A 673 5.40 -12.30 5.63
N TYR A 674 6.73 -12.16 5.54
CA TYR A 674 7.41 -10.94 5.11
C TYR A 674 7.47 -10.84 3.58
N ASN A 675 8.36 -10.01 3.06
CA ASN A 675 8.53 -9.73 1.63
C ASN A 675 9.90 -10.19 1.08
N ARG A 676 10.96 -10.09 1.88
CA ARG A 676 12.33 -10.33 1.45
C ARG A 676 12.98 -11.52 2.14
N ASN A 677 13.67 -12.35 1.37
CA ASN A 677 14.36 -13.56 1.81
C ASN A 677 15.77 -13.70 1.21
N PHE A 678 16.47 -12.59 0.99
CA PHE A 678 17.88 -12.65 0.56
C PHE A 678 18.76 -13.32 1.63
N THR A 679 19.87 -13.89 1.17
CA THR A 679 20.85 -14.59 2.01
C THR A 679 21.22 -13.79 3.26
N GLY A 680 21.04 -14.39 4.44
CA GLY A 680 21.38 -13.80 5.73
C GLY A 680 20.53 -12.58 6.13
N ARG A 681 19.45 -12.25 5.42
CA ARG A 681 18.64 -11.05 5.71
C ARG A 681 18.03 -11.04 7.11
N ASN A 682 17.48 -12.17 7.55
CA ASN A 682 16.66 -12.23 8.76
C ASN A 682 17.47 -12.40 10.05
N ASP A 683 18.62 -13.07 9.99
CA ASP A 683 19.41 -13.49 11.16
C ASP A 683 20.92 -13.45 10.93
N ALA A 684 21.39 -12.86 9.82
CA ALA A 684 22.79 -12.83 9.39
C ALA A 684 23.42 -14.22 9.13
N ASN A 685 22.66 -15.30 9.13
CA ASN A 685 23.15 -16.64 8.79
C ASN A 685 22.99 -16.91 7.28
N PRO A 686 24.09 -16.99 6.50
CA PRO A 686 23.98 -17.23 5.06
C PRO A 686 23.44 -18.63 4.71
N ALA A 687 23.45 -19.57 5.65
CA ALA A 687 22.93 -20.94 5.44
C ALA A 687 21.41 -21.06 5.70
N THR A 688 20.75 -20.01 6.18
CA THR A 688 19.30 -20.00 6.43
C THR A 688 18.52 -19.87 5.13
N HIS A 689 17.64 -20.84 4.90
CA HIS A 689 16.73 -20.90 3.75
C HIS A 689 15.41 -20.25 4.16
N ALA A 690 15.13 -19.06 3.66
CA ALA A 690 13.96 -18.28 4.05
C ALA A 690 12.88 -18.33 2.96
N PHE A 691 11.68 -18.76 3.33
CA PHE A 691 10.51 -18.73 2.45
C PHE A 691 9.53 -17.64 2.89
N VAL A 692 8.95 -16.94 1.91
CA VAL A 692 7.91 -15.93 2.15
C VAL A 692 6.55 -16.43 1.68
N ALA A 693 5.53 -16.31 2.52
CA ALA A 693 4.18 -16.85 2.31
C ALA A 693 3.10 -15.95 2.92
N SER A 694 1.83 -16.35 2.89
CA SER A 694 0.74 -15.71 3.63
C SER A 694 0.77 -16.11 5.13
N PRO A 695 0.32 -15.25 6.05
CA PRO A 695 0.43 -15.49 7.49
C PRO A 695 -0.37 -16.71 7.96
N GLU A 696 -1.50 -17.03 7.33
CA GLU A 696 -2.26 -18.26 7.58
C GLU A 696 -1.50 -19.53 7.18
N ILE A 697 -0.77 -19.49 6.06
CA ILE A 697 0.06 -20.62 5.59
C ILE A 697 1.26 -20.77 6.52
N VAL A 698 1.90 -19.68 6.92
CA VAL A 698 2.98 -19.72 7.92
C VAL A 698 2.49 -20.33 9.24
N THR A 699 1.26 -19.99 9.67
CA THR A 699 0.66 -20.55 10.89
C THR A 699 0.39 -22.05 10.74
N ALA A 700 -0.17 -22.48 9.61
CA ALA A 700 -0.42 -23.90 9.33
C ALA A 700 0.89 -24.71 9.27
N LEU A 701 1.92 -24.18 8.64
CA LEU A 701 3.24 -24.79 8.57
C LEU A 701 3.96 -24.80 9.93
N ALA A 702 3.76 -23.79 10.78
CA ALA A 702 4.27 -23.79 12.14
C ALA A 702 3.67 -24.93 12.99
N LEU A 703 2.38 -25.22 12.80
CA LEU A 703 1.69 -26.34 13.44
C LEU A 703 2.19 -27.70 12.96
N ALA A 704 2.59 -27.82 11.70
CA ALA A 704 3.12 -29.06 11.14
C ALA A 704 4.62 -29.26 11.41
N GLY A 705 5.40 -28.17 11.46
CA GLY A 705 6.85 -28.19 11.66
C GLY A 705 7.67 -28.50 10.41
N THR A 706 7.04 -28.64 9.24
CA THR A 706 7.72 -29.07 8.00
C THR A 706 7.14 -28.41 6.75
N LEU A 707 8.00 -28.18 5.75
CA LEU A 707 7.61 -27.78 4.39
C LEU A 707 6.83 -28.87 3.64
N ASP A 708 6.79 -30.09 4.15
CA ASP A 708 6.07 -31.19 3.52
C ASP A 708 4.56 -31.15 3.72
N PHE A 709 4.09 -30.31 4.64
CA PHE A 709 2.68 -30.23 4.98
C PHE A 709 1.92 -29.31 4.01
N ASN A 710 0.90 -29.86 3.35
CA ASN A 710 -0.03 -29.10 2.54
C ASN A 710 -1.40 -28.98 3.25
N PRO A 711 -1.77 -27.80 3.80
CA PRO A 711 -3.04 -27.62 4.49
C PRO A 711 -4.28 -27.85 3.60
N LEU A 712 -4.13 -27.86 2.27
CA LEU A 712 -5.24 -28.14 1.35
C LEU A 712 -5.61 -29.62 1.29
N THR A 713 -4.71 -30.53 1.66
CA THR A 713 -4.91 -31.98 1.48
C THR A 713 -4.66 -32.77 2.74
N ASP A 714 -3.69 -32.35 3.55
CA ASP A 714 -3.09 -33.19 4.58
C ASP A 714 -3.80 -33.03 5.93
N GLU A 715 -3.55 -33.99 6.81
CA GLU A 715 -4.12 -34.05 8.16
C GLU A 715 -3.02 -33.86 9.21
N LEU A 716 -3.35 -33.17 10.30
CA LEU A 716 -2.55 -33.11 11.52
C LEU A 716 -3.05 -34.18 12.50
N ALA A 717 -2.17 -34.62 13.39
CA ALA A 717 -2.51 -35.51 14.50
C ALA A 717 -2.61 -34.73 15.80
N SER A 718 -3.69 -34.91 16.54
CA SER A 718 -3.81 -34.45 17.93
C SER A 718 -2.85 -35.23 18.85
N PRO A 719 -2.58 -34.74 20.08
CA PRO A 719 -1.86 -35.52 21.09
C PRO A 719 -2.51 -36.88 21.43
N ALA A 720 -3.81 -37.02 21.18
CA ALA A 720 -4.56 -38.26 21.36
C ALA A 720 -4.50 -39.20 20.13
N GLY A 721 -3.81 -38.81 19.05
CA GLY A 721 -3.68 -39.57 17.81
C GLY A 721 -4.86 -39.42 16.83
N GLU A 722 -5.90 -38.64 17.18
CA GLU A 722 -6.99 -38.30 16.25
C GLU A 722 -6.42 -37.45 15.10
N LYS A 723 -6.68 -37.86 13.86
CA LYS A 723 -6.34 -37.08 12.66
C LYS A 723 -7.44 -36.09 12.33
N PHE A 724 -7.06 -34.89 11.93
CA PHE A 724 -7.99 -33.87 11.47
C PHE A 724 -7.35 -32.98 10.41
N LYS A 725 -8.18 -32.44 9.53
CA LYS A 725 -7.77 -31.49 8.51
C LYS A 725 -8.05 -30.06 8.98
N LEU A 726 -7.18 -29.12 8.60
CA LEU A 726 -7.43 -27.70 8.83
C LEU A 726 -8.43 -27.18 7.79
N ASP A 727 -9.46 -26.49 8.26
CA ASP A 727 -10.42 -25.80 7.40
C ASP A 727 -9.82 -24.49 6.89
N PRO A 728 -10.20 -24.02 5.68
CA PRO A 728 -9.78 -22.73 5.18
C PRO A 728 -9.99 -21.60 6.22
N PRO A 729 -9.01 -20.71 6.39
CA PRO A 729 -9.06 -19.68 7.42
C PRO A 729 -10.14 -18.64 7.15
N SER A 730 -10.72 -18.13 8.23
CA SER A 730 -11.67 -17.01 8.21
C SER A 730 -11.14 -15.83 9.02
N GLY A 731 -11.51 -14.62 8.66
CA GLY A 731 -11.13 -13.40 9.37
C GLY A 731 -12.03 -12.24 8.95
N ASP A 732 -12.48 -11.46 9.92
CA ASP A 732 -13.17 -10.20 9.63
C ASP A 732 -12.17 -9.23 9.01
N ARG A 733 -12.51 -8.58 7.88
CA ARG A 733 -11.63 -7.60 7.20
C ARG A 733 -11.30 -6.39 8.08
N LEU A 734 -12.28 -5.97 8.88
CA LEU A 734 -12.22 -4.80 9.76
C LEU A 734 -12.85 -5.13 11.12
N PRO A 735 -12.40 -4.51 12.21
CA PRO A 735 -12.98 -4.73 13.53
C PRO A 735 -14.40 -4.18 13.61
N LYS A 736 -15.38 -5.04 13.96
CA LYS A 736 -16.79 -4.65 14.11
C LYS A 736 -17.03 -3.55 15.15
N ARG A 737 -16.16 -3.47 16.15
CA ARG A 737 -16.21 -2.47 17.25
C ARG A 737 -15.36 -1.21 16.96
N GLY A 738 -14.80 -1.10 15.75
CA GLY A 738 -13.79 -0.09 15.41
C GLY A 738 -12.41 -0.41 15.99
N PHE A 739 -11.40 0.34 15.57
CA PHE A 739 -10.04 0.17 16.05
C PHE A 739 -9.85 0.76 17.46
N ASP A 740 -9.11 0.05 18.30
CA ASP A 740 -8.58 0.58 19.56
C ASP A 740 -7.27 1.32 19.23
N PRO A 741 -7.14 2.63 19.50
CA PRO A 741 -5.92 3.37 19.19
C PRO A 741 -4.72 2.93 20.04
N GLY A 742 -4.93 2.23 21.16
CA GLY A 742 -3.87 1.82 22.08
C GLY A 742 -3.23 3.01 22.80
N GLN A 743 -1.93 2.89 23.07
CA GLN A 743 -1.15 3.95 23.71
C GLN A 743 -0.92 5.14 22.76
N ASP A 744 -0.96 6.37 23.30
CA ASP A 744 -0.60 7.56 22.52
C ASP A 744 0.91 7.62 22.29
N THR A 745 1.30 7.35 21.05
CA THR A 745 2.70 7.22 20.64
C THR A 745 3.16 8.32 19.71
N TYR A 746 2.29 9.27 19.35
CA TYR A 746 2.66 10.40 18.50
C TYR A 746 3.14 11.59 19.33
N GLN A 747 4.12 12.30 18.79
CA GLN A 747 4.60 13.58 19.29
C GLN A 747 4.40 14.63 18.20
N GLU A 748 3.45 15.53 18.44
CA GLU A 748 3.19 16.68 17.58
C GLU A 748 4.35 17.69 17.68
N PRO A 749 4.87 18.21 16.55
CA PRO A 749 5.89 19.25 16.60
C PRO A 749 5.28 20.55 17.12
N PRO A 750 6.00 21.33 17.95
CA PRO A 750 5.53 22.63 18.38
C PRO A 750 5.36 23.57 17.18
N LYS A 751 4.43 24.53 17.30
CA LYS A 751 4.21 25.54 16.25
C LYS A 751 5.48 26.35 15.96
N GLN A 752 6.28 26.65 16.99
CA GLN A 752 7.58 27.32 16.88
C GLN A 752 8.66 26.41 17.46
N GLY A 753 9.53 25.88 16.60
CA GLY A 753 10.61 24.97 16.97
C GLY A 753 12.01 25.58 16.90
N THR A 754 12.18 26.79 16.37
CA THR A 754 13.50 27.39 16.07
C THR A 754 14.40 27.56 17.30
N SER A 755 13.81 27.74 18.49
CA SER A 755 14.54 27.83 19.76
C SER A 755 14.97 26.48 20.34
N ILE A 756 14.55 25.36 19.76
CA ILE A 756 14.96 24.02 20.19
C ILE A 756 16.38 23.77 19.68
N ASP A 757 17.25 23.37 20.58
CA ASP A 757 18.61 22.96 20.25
C ASP A 757 18.64 21.48 19.86
N VAL A 758 19.36 21.17 18.79
CA VAL A 758 19.55 19.80 18.29
C VAL A 758 21.04 19.52 18.42
N HIS A 759 21.40 18.81 19.47
CA HIS A 759 22.78 18.54 19.82
C HIS A 759 23.24 17.20 19.23
N VAL A 760 24.35 17.23 18.49
CA VAL A 760 25.10 16.05 18.08
C VAL A 760 26.47 16.12 18.75
N ASP A 761 26.74 15.20 19.67
CA ASP A 761 28.02 15.16 20.40
C ASP A 761 29.18 14.89 19.41
N PRO A 762 30.22 15.74 19.33
CA PRO A 762 31.37 15.47 18.48
C PRO A 762 32.12 14.17 18.81
N ALA A 763 31.97 13.65 20.04
CA ALA A 763 32.55 12.38 20.47
C ALA A 763 31.60 11.18 20.31
N SER A 764 30.39 11.38 19.80
CA SER A 764 29.42 10.30 19.63
C SER A 764 29.91 9.27 18.60
N GLU A 765 29.68 7.99 18.89
CA GLU A 765 29.89 6.91 17.93
C GLU A 765 28.65 6.57 17.10
N ARG A 766 27.49 7.18 17.39
CA ARG A 766 26.17 6.87 16.79
C ARG A 766 25.74 7.88 15.74
N LEU A 767 25.99 9.15 16.01
CA LEU A 767 25.64 10.32 15.21
C LEU A 767 26.91 11.13 14.89
N GLN A 768 27.02 11.63 13.66
CA GLN A 768 28.11 12.47 13.20
C GLN A 768 27.56 13.53 12.24
N LEU A 769 27.87 14.82 12.46
CA LEU A 769 27.56 15.86 11.48
C LEU A 769 28.29 15.58 10.16
N LEU A 770 27.64 15.90 9.04
CA LEU A 770 28.22 15.69 7.72
C LEU A 770 29.16 16.82 7.33
N GLU A 771 30.33 16.45 6.82
CA GLU A 771 31.22 17.36 6.10
C GLU A 771 30.84 17.38 4.61
N PRO A 772 30.83 18.57 3.96
CA PRO A 772 30.61 18.65 2.52
C PRO A 772 31.63 17.83 1.74
N PHE A 773 31.17 17.04 0.76
CA PHE A 773 32.08 16.31 -0.12
C PHE A 773 32.84 17.26 -1.05
N ASP A 774 34.02 16.82 -1.51
CA ASP A 774 34.85 17.58 -2.44
C ASP A 774 34.12 17.87 -3.76
N ARG A 775 34.32 19.07 -4.29
CA ARG A 775 33.87 19.42 -5.63
C ARG A 775 34.68 18.68 -6.68
N TRP A 776 34.07 18.45 -7.83
CA TRP A 776 34.81 17.96 -8.98
C TRP A 776 35.84 19.02 -9.43
N ASN A 777 37.06 18.58 -9.74
CA ASN A 777 38.19 19.44 -10.09
C ASN A 777 38.14 19.96 -11.55
N GLY A 778 37.18 19.50 -12.36
CA GLY A 778 37.06 19.89 -13.76
C GLY A 778 37.87 19.02 -14.74
N GLU A 779 38.59 18.02 -14.23
CA GLU A 779 39.47 17.16 -15.01
C GLU A 779 38.87 15.76 -15.20
N ASP A 780 39.42 15.03 -16.16
CA ASP A 780 39.11 13.61 -16.36
C ASP A 780 39.62 12.77 -15.18
N ILE A 781 38.99 11.61 -14.97
CA ILE A 781 39.43 10.67 -13.92
C ILE A 781 40.42 9.72 -14.59
N GLU A 782 41.70 9.88 -14.31
CA GLU A 782 42.75 9.02 -14.88
C GLU A 782 43.27 7.99 -13.89
N ASN A 783 43.59 6.80 -14.41
CA ASN A 783 44.30 5.75 -13.68
C ASN A 783 43.63 5.33 -12.35
N ALA A 784 42.29 5.36 -12.30
CA ALA A 784 41.54 4.89 -11.14
C ALA A 784 41.71 3.37 -10.99
N LEU A 785 41.83 2.91 -9.74
CA LEU A 785 41.98 1.50 -9.44
C LEU A 785 40.61 0.80 -9.46
N VAL A 786 40.56 -0.44 -9.93
CA VAL A 786 39.38 -1.30 -9.68
C VAL A 786 39.44 -1.74 -8.22
N LEU A 787 38.55 -1.24 -7.37
CA LEU A 787 38.47 -1.67 -5.97
C LEU A 787 37.99 -3.11 -5.88
N ILE A 788 36.90 -3.40 -6.59
CA ILE A 788 36.31 -4.74 -6.67
C ILE A 788 35.54 -4.88 -7.99
N LYS A 789 35.74 -6.01 -8.66
CA LYS A 789 34.86 -6.50 -9.72
C LYS A 789 33.89 -7.50 -9.09
N VAL A 790 32.62 -7.14 -8.97
CA VAL A 790 31.60 -7.94 -8.28
C VAL A 790 31.02 -8.97 -9.24
N GLN A 791 31.00 -10.23 -8.81
CA GLN A 791 30.34 -11.31 -9.53
C GLN A 791 28.92 -11.56 -9.02
N GLY A 792 27.98 -11.71 -9.96
CA GLY A 792 26.58 -12.03 -9.69
C GLY A 792 25.81 -10.90 -9.00
N LYS A 793 24.78 -11.28 -8.25
CA LYS A 793 23.81 -10.36 -7.63
C LYS A 793 24.47 -9.49 -6.55
N CYS A 794 24.39 -8.16 -6.72
CA CYS A 794 24.86 -7.19 -5.73
C CYS A 794 23.70 -6.30 -5.22
N THR A 795 23.14 -6.64 -4.06
CA THR A 795 22.05 -5.87 -3.43
C THR A 795 22.62 -4.74 -2.57
N THR A 796 21.80 -3.80 -2.11
CA THR A 796 22.26 -2.82 -1.11
C THR A 796 22.63 -3.43 0.23
N ASP A 797 22.19 -4.66 0.54
CA ASP A 797 22.68 -5.43 1.69
C ASP A 797 24.09 -6.03 1.44
N HIS A 798 24.50 -6.20 0.17
CA HIS A 798 25.89 -6.53 -0.20
C HIS A 798 26.82 -5.32 -0.11
N ILE A 799 26.31 -4.13 -0.44
CA ILE A 799 27.07 -2.87 -0.45
C ILE A 799 27.20 -2.27 0.96
N SER A 800 26.10 -2.21 1.72
CA SER A 800 26.03 -1.59 3.05
C SER A 800 25.09 -2.41 3.93
N ALA A 801 25.63 -3.43 4.61
CA ALA A 801 24.85 -4.39 5.38
C ALA A 801 23.98 -3.73 6.48
N ALA A 802 22.85 -4.36 6.82
CA ALA A 802 21.97 -3.94 7.93
C ALA A 802 22.36 -4.63 9.25
N GLY A 803 21.40 -5.20 9.99
CA GLY A 803 21.65 -5.93 11.24
C GLY A 803 22.49 -5.11 12.25
N PRO A 804 23.69 -5.58 12.65
CA PRO A 804 24.52 -4.92 13.66
C PRO A 804 25.04 -3.54 13.22
N TRP A 805 24.99 -3.21 11.92
CA TRP A 805 25.42 -1.92 11.39
C TRP A 805 24.38 -0.81 11.54
N LEU A 806 23.12 -1.15 11.84
CA LEU A 806 22.06 -0.15 12.01
C LEU A 806 22.34 0.85 13.13
N LYS A 807 23.15 0.46 14.13
CA LYS A 807 23.60 1.37 15.18
C LYS A 807 24.43 2.55 14.64
N TYR A 808 25.09 2.42 13.48
CA TYR A 808 25.95 3.46 12.91
C TYR A 808 25.29 4.27 11.79
N ARG A 809 23.97 4.16 11.58
CA ARG A 809 23.27 4.81 10.47
C ARG A 809 23.33 6.35 10.48
N GLY A 810 23.56 6.97 11.64
CA GLY A 810 23.82 8.40 11.75
C GLY A 810 25.30 8.79 11.74
N HIS A 811 26.23 7.85 11.61
CA HIS A 811 27.67 8.09 11.67
C HIS A 811 28.39 7.54 10.44
N LEU A 812 28.59 8.39 9.43
CA LEU A 812 29.09 7.99 8.12
C LEU A 812 30.46 7.29 8.17
N ASN A 813 31.41 7.81 8.95
CA ASN A 813 32.72 7.17 9.04
C ASN A 813 32.68 5.75 9.66
N ASN A 814 31.82 5.51 10.65
CA ASN A 814 31.72 4.20 11.32
C ASN A 814 30.99 3.18 10.44
N ILE A 815 29.89 3.57 9.80
CA ILE A 815 29.15 2.66 8.91
C ILE A 815 29.95 2.27 7.67
N SER A 816 30.80 3.17 7.15
CA SER A 816 31.70 2.90 6.01
C SER A 816 32.65 1.71 6.21
N ASN A 817 32.80 1.20 7.44
CA ASN A 817 33.54 -0.03 7.71
C ASN A 817 32.80 -1.30 7.24
N ASN A 818 31.61 -1.18 6.66
CA ASN A 818 30.87 -2.29 6.06
C ASN A 818 30.77 -2.24 4.54
N LEU A 819 31.42 -1.26 3.89
CA LEU A 819 31.41 -1.11 2.44
C LEU A 819 31.79 -2.43 1.74
N LEU A 820 30.85 -2.99 0.99
CA LEU A 820 31.00 -4.14 0.10
C LEU A 820 31.53 -5.42 0.76
N ILE A 821 31.40 -5.56 2.08
CA ILE A 821 31.93 -6.73 2.81
C ILE A 821 31.23 -8.05 2.46
N THR A 822 30.03 -7.98 1.90
CA THR A 822 29.22 -9.15 1.51
C THR A 822 29.08 -9.28 -0.01
N ALA A 823 29.79 -8.45 -0.78
CA ALA A 823 29.89 -8.61 -2.23
C ALA A 823 30.93 -9.68 -2.58
N THR A 824 30.61 -10.54 -3.55
CA THR A 824 31.50 -11.59 -4.04
C THR A 824 32.48 -11.02 -5.05
N ASN A 825 33.78 -11.10 -4.76
CA ASN A 825 34.82 -10.67 -5.68
C ASN A 825 34.98 -11.68 -6.83
N ALA A 826 34.97 -11.20 -8.07
CA ALA A 826 35.10 -12.02 -9.27
C ALA A 826 36.48 -12.69 -9.39
N GLU A 827 37.54 -12.10 -8.82
CA GLU A 827 38.91 -12.60 -8.92
C GLU A 827 39.12 -13.92 -8.16
N ASN A 828 38.67 -13.99 -6.90
CA ASN A 828 38.93 -15.11 -6.00
C ASN A 828 37.66 -15.82 -5.50
N LYS A 829 36.46 -15.32 -5.86
CA LYS A 829 35.16 -15.86 -5.46
C LYS A 829 34.89 -15.77 -3.95
N GLU A 830 35.60 -14.89 -3.25
CA GLU A 830 35.46 -14.67 -1.81
C GLU A 830 34.75 -13.34 -1.51
N MET A 831 34.11 -13.26 -0.35
CA MET A 831 33.55 -12.02 0.19
C MET A 831 34.58 -11.32 1.08
N ASN A 832 34.56 -9.98 1.09
CA ASN A 832 35.44 -9.13 1.90
C ASN A 832 36.94 -9.44 1.78
N LYS A 833 37.40 -9.93 0.63
CA LYS A 833 38.82 -10.25 0.42
C LYS A 833 39.20 -9.87 -1.00
N ILE A 834 39.87 -8.73 -1.12
CA ILE A 834 40.32 -8.15 -2.38
C ILE A 834 41.82 -7.86 -2.31
N LYS A 835 42.48 -7.85 -3.48
CA LYS A 835 43.88 -7.48 -3.58
C LYS A 835 44.02 -5.96 -3.56
N ASN A 836 44.86 -5.43 -2.68
CA ASN A 836 45.31 -4.06 -2.75
C ASN A 836 46.33 -3.94 -3.89
N GLN A 837 45.99 -3.22 -4.95
CA GLN A 837 46.81 -3.12 -6.16
C GLN A 837 48.10 -2.31 -5.97
N LEU A 838 48.25 -1.59 -4.85
CA LEU A 838 49.44 -0.82 -4.53
C LEU A 838 50.43 -1.61 -3.67
N THR A 839 49.95 -2.53 -2.83
CA THR A 839 50.81 -3.35 -1.94
C THR A 839 50.94 -4.81 -2.38
N GLY A 840 49.99 -5.31 -3.17
CA GLY A 840 49.88 -6.71 -3.58
C GLY A 840 49.22 -7.63 -2.56
N GLU A 841 48.85 -7.12 -1.37
CA GLU A 841 48.28 -7.92 -0.28
C GLU A 841 46.75 -8.05 -0.38
N TYR A 842 46.21 -9.20 0.03
CA TYR A 842 44.76 -9.39 0.13
C TYR A 842 44.24 -8.94 1.50
N GLY A 843 43.12 -8.24 1.51
CA GLY A 843 42.49 -7.78 2.74
C GLY A 843 41.04 -7.33 2.58
N PRO A 844 40.44 -6.81 3.67
CA PRO A 844 39.06 -6.32 3.69
C PRO A 844 38.82 -5.16 2.72
N VAL A 845 37.65 -5.14 2.07
CA VAL A 845 37.28 -4.10 1.10
C VAL A 845 37.33 -2.69 1.71
N PRO A 846 36.75 -2.42 2.89
CA PRO A 846 36.80 -1.08 3.50
C PRO A 846 38.22 -0.63 3.86
N ALA A 847 39.07 -1.56 4.31
CA ALA A 847 40.45 -1.24 4.68
C ALA A 847 41.28 -0.85 3.46
N THR A 848 41.12 -1.59 2.36
CA THR A 848 41.76 -1.26 1.07
C THR A 848 41.24 0.06 0.50
N ALA A 849 39.92 0.32 0.55
CA ALA A 849 39.36 1.60 0.11
C ALA A 849 39.89 2.80 0.91
N ARG A 850 39.99 2.67 2.25
CA ARG A 850 40.63 3.68 3.10
C ARG A 850 42.10 3.89 2.76
N TYR A 851 42.83 2.81 2.47
CA TYR A 851 44.22 2.90 2.04
C TYR A 851 44.34 3.68 0.72
N TYR A 852 43.51 3.38 -0.29
CA TYR A 852 43.49 4.13 -1.54
C TYR A 852 43.17 5.62 -1.33
N LYS A 853 42.16 5.93 -0.50
CA LYS A 853 41.84 7.31 -0.12
C LYS A 853 43.06 8.02 0.50
N ALA A 854 43.74 7.39 1.45
CA ALA A 854 44.92 7.96 2.11
C ALA A 854 46.11 8.18 1.15
N GLN A 855 46.19 7.40 0.08
CA GLN A 855 47.19 7.56 -0.99
C GLN A 855 46.73 8.49 -2.12
N ASN A 856 45.58 9.16 -1.98
CA ASN A 856 44.94 9.97 -3.00
C ASN A 856 44.78 9.22 -4.34
N LYS A 857 44.40 7.94 -4.28
CA LYS A 857 44.11 7.12 -5.45
C LYS A 857 42.60 6.97 -5.63
N PRO A 858 42.02 7.49 -6.73
CA PRO A 858 40.61 7.26 -7.02
C PRO A 858 40.40 5.79 -7.37
N TRP A 859 39.18 5.31 -7.15
CA TRP A 859 38.82 3.94 -7.49
C TRP A 859 37.39 3.83 -8.00
N VAL A 860 37.14 2.74 -8.74
CA VAL A 860 35.84 2.38 -9.29
C VAL A 860 35.39 1.02 -8.78
N VAL A 861 34.08 0.80 -8.78
CA VAL A 861 33.48 -0.55 -8.64
C VAL A 861 33.00 -1.00 -10.01
N VAL A 862 33.19 -2.27 -10.32
CA VAL A 862 32.60 -2.90 -11.51
C VAL A 862 31.58 -3.94 -11.08
N GLY A 863 30.35 -3.88 -11.59
CA GLY A 863 29.25 -4.77 -11.21
C GLY A 863 28.50 -5.37 -12.40
N GLU A 864 27.70 -6.40 -12.13
CA GLU A 864 26.85 -7.04 -13.14
C GLU A 864 25.47 -6.36 -13.26
N ASN A 865 24.41 -7.15 -13.39
CA ASN A 865 23.05 -6.70 -13.62
C ASN A 865 22.34 -6.29 -12.31
N ASN A 866 21.44 -5.33 -12.42
CA ASN A 866 20.58 -4.83 -11.34
C ASN A 866 21.36 -4.46 -10.07
N TYR A 867 22.53 -3.84 -10.23
CA TYR A 867 23.41 -3.46 -9.13
C TYR A 867 22.71 -2.48 -8.17
N GLY A 868 22.80 -2.75 -6.88
CA GLY A 868 22.11 -1.97 -5.84
C GLY A 868 20.64 -2.34 -5.67
N GLU A 869 20.23 -3.56 -6.03
CA GLU A 869 18.87 -4.06 -5.81
C GLU A 869 18.48 -4.02 -4.32
N GLY A 870 17.22 -3.70 -4.04
CA GLY A 870 16.61 -3.91 -2.72
C GLY A 870 16.36 -2.62 -1.93
N SER A 871 16.97 -2.50 -0.75
CA SER A 871 16.65 -1.46 0.24
C SER A 871 17.07 -0.07 -0.25
N SER A 872 16.29 0.96 0.07
CA SER A 872 16.49 2.35 -0.37
C SER A 872 17.67 3.10 0.27
N ARG A 873 18.42 2.44 1.17
CA ARG A 873 19.48 3.06 1.98
C ARG A 873 20.49 3.85 1.14
N GLU A 874 20.59 5.14 1.42
CA GLU A 874 21.53 6.03 0.73
C GLU A 874 22.99 5.83 1.17
N HIS A 875 23.22 5.15 2.30
CA HIS A 875 24.56 4.79 2.76
C HIS A 875 25.33 3.97 1.73
N ALA A 876 24.64 3.15 0.93
CA ALA A 876 25.26 2.42 -0.18
C ALA A 876 25.89 3.34 -1.25
N ALA A 877 25.56 4.64 -1.28
CA ALA A 877 26.20 5.66 -2.11
C ALA A 877 27.11 6.62 -1.30
N LEU A 878 26.73 6.95 -0.06
CA LEU A 878 27.54 7.81 0.81
C LEU A 878 28.88 7.15 1.19
N GLU A 879 28.87 5.86 1.52
CA GLU A 879 30.06 5.13 1.94
C GLU A 879 31.12 5.03 0.83
N PRO A 880 30.80 4.61 -0.41
CA PRO A 880 31.80 4.61 -1.48
C PRO A 880 32.32 6.02 -1.76
N ARG A 881 31.45 7.05 -1.72
CA ARG A 881 31.88 8.44 -1.88
C ARG A 881 32.83 8.88 -0.77
N HIS A 882 32.50 8.57 0.49
CA HIS A 882 33.31 8.87 1.68
C HIS A 882 34.67 8.19 1.62
N LEU A 883 34.76 6.97 1.09
CA LEU A 883 36.00 6.20 0.98
C LEU A 883 36.78 6.44 -0.32
N GLY A 884 36.48 7.51 -1.07
CA GLY A 884 37.28 7.96 -2.21
C GLY A 884 36.90 7.34 -3.56
N GLY A 885 35.75 6.68 -3.63
CA GLY A 885 35.19 6.18 -4.89
C GLY A 885 34.76 7.34 -5.79
N VAL A 886 34.85 7.11 -7.10
CA VAL A 886 34.51 8.14 -8.12
C VAL A 886 33.47 7.67 -9.12
N ALA A 887 33.40 6.37 -9.41
CA ALA A 887 32.41 5.81 -10.32
C ALA A 887 32.03 4.38 -9.94
N VAL A 888 30.82 3.98 -10.37
CA VAL A 888 30.34 2.61 -10.34
C VAL A 888 29.95 2.26 -11.77
N ILE A 889 30.56 1.21 -12.35
CA ILE A 889 30.38 0.81 -13.74
C ILE A 889 29.68 -0.55 -13.76
N THR A 890 28.49 -0.66 -14.36
CA THR A 890 27.66 -1.87 -14.25
C THR A 890 27.02 -2.26 -15.56
N LYS A 891 26.42 -3.46 -15.64
CA LYS A 891 25.54 -3.79 -16.78
C LYS A 891 24.21 -3.04 -16.66
N SER A 892 23.67 -2.96 -15.45
CA SER A 892 22.44 -2.21 -15.14
C SER A 892 22.33 -1.90 -13.64
N PHE A 893 21.56 -0.87 -13.30
CA PHE A 893 21.31 -0.44 -11.92
C PHE A 893 19.85 -0.65 -11.48
N ALA A 894 19.66 -0.83 -10.17
CA ALA A 894 18.37 -0.60 -9.55
C ALA A 894 18.10 0.92 -9.37
N ARG A 895 16.85 1.34 -9.59
CA ARG A 895 16.44 2.76 -9.69
C ARG A 895 16.91 3.65 -8.53
N ILE A 896 16.57 3.26 -7.29
CA ILE A 896 16.86 4.10 -6.10
C ILE A 896 18.37 4.24 -5.91
N HIS A 897 19.12 3.16 -6.11
CA HIS A 897 20.56 3.19 -5.91
C HIS A 897 21.27 4.08 -6.94
N GLU A 898 20.85 4.02 -8.22
CA GLU A 898 21.35 4.92 -9.26
C GLU A 898 21.13 6.40 -8.89
N THR A 899 19.93 6.76 -8.43
CA THR A 899 19.65 8.13 -7.95
C THR A 899 20.53 8.51 -6.76
N ASN A 900 20.70 7.61 -5.78
CA ASN A 900 21.56 7.86 -4.62
C ASN A 900 23.03 8.11 -5.03
N LEU A 901 23.57 7.36 -5.99
CA LEU A 901 24.93 7.58 -6.51
C LEU A 901 25.07 8.99 -7.10
N LYS A 902 24.12 9.41 -7.94
CA LYS A 902 24.08 10.78 -8.51
C LYS A 902 24.00 11.85 -7.44
N LYS A 903 23.12 11.65 -6.44
CA LYS A 903 22.94 12.59 -5.32
C LYS A 903 24.22 12.81 -4.52
N GLN A 904 25.06 11.79 -4.39
CA GLN A 904 26.35 11.87 -3.68
C GLN A 904 27.54 12.23 -4.59
N GLY A 905 27.29 12.63 -5.85
CA GLY A 905 28.33 13.08 -6.77
C GLY A 905 29.24 11.97 -7.30
N LEU A 906 28.80 10.71 -7.25
CA LEU A 906 29.45 9.60 -7.95
C LEU A 906 28.92 9.52 -9.40
N LEU A 907 29.69 8.91 -10.29
CA LEU A 907 29.26 8.59 -11.65
C LEU A 907 28.69 7.17 -11.73
N PRO A 908 27.36 6.97 -11.77
CA PRO A 908 26.77 5.70 -12.17
C PRO A 908 26.82 5.56 -13.69
N LEU A 909 27.60 4.60 -14.15
CA LEU A 909 27.84 4.34 -15.57
C LEU A 909 27.41 2.91 -15.90
N THR A 910 26.79 2.72 -17.07
CA THR A 910 26.47 1.39 -17.59
C THR A 910 27.27 1.09 -18.83
N PHE A 911 27.72 -0.15 -19.02
CA PHE A 911 28.37 -0.56 -20.26
C PHE A 911 27.42 -0.34 -21.46
N SER A 912 27.91 0.20 -22.57
CA SER A 912 27.13 0.23 -23.81
C SER A 912 26.90 -1.19 -24.34
N GLU A 913 27.91 -2.06 -24.19
CA GLU A 913 27.86 -3.48 -24.51
C GLU A 913 28.10 -4.30 -23.24
N GLU A 914 27.12 -5.08 -22.79
CA GLU A 914 27.24 -5.83 -21.52
C GLU A 914 28.43 -6.81 -21.48
N SER A 915 28.93 -7.25 -22.63
CA SER A 915 30.10 -8.11 -22.75
C SER A 915 31.41 -7.40 -22.40
N ASP A 916 31.46 -6.06 -22.39
CA ASP A 916 32.63 -5.30 -21.97
C ASP A 916 32.96 -5.48 -20.49
N TYR A 917 31.99 -5.90 -19.68
CA TYR A 917 32.23 -6.36 -18.32
C TYR A 917 33.35 -7.41 -18.26
N ASP A 918 33.44 -8.31 -19.24
CA ASP A 918 34.43 -9.40 -19.26
C ASP A 918 35.84 -8.91 -19.61
N LYS A 919 35.96 -7.74 -20.28
CA LYS A 919 37.26 -7.12 -20.61
C LYS A 919 37.95 -6.54 -19.37
N VAL A 920 37.18 -6.06 -18.40
CA VAL A 920 37.74 -5.45 -17.18
C VAL A 920 38.43 -6.50 -16.31
N LYS A 921 39.71 -6.32 -16.02
CA LYS A 921 40.48 -7.13 -15.06
C LYS A 921 40.61 -6.39 -13.72
N SER A 922 40.77 -7.13 -12.63
CA SER A 922 40.85 -6.56 -11.28
C SER A 922 42.09 -5.68 -11.05
N ASP A 923 43.15 -5.86 -11.84
CA ASP A 923 44.41 -5.11 -11.79
C ASP A 923 44.52 -4.01 -12.85
N ASP A 924 43.45 -3.76 -13.62
CA ASP A 924 43.41 -2.67 -14.60
C ASP A 924 43.44 -1.29 -13.93
N LYS A 925 43.98 -0.31 -14.66
CA LYS A 925 43.80 1.11 -14.36
C LYS A 925 42.76 1.70 -15.32
N VAL A 926 41.71 2.25 -14.75
CA VAL A 926 40.54 2.77 -15.47
C VAL A 926 40.67 4.28 -15.63
N SER A 927 40.60 4.78 -16.86
CA SER A 927 40.51 6.21 -17.15
C SER A 927 39.15 6.55 -17.76
N LEU A 928 38.43 7.51 -17.18
CA LEU A 928 37.15 8.03 -17.66
C LEU A 928 37.38 9.40 -18.28
N LEU A 929 37.23 9.49 -19.60
CA LEU A 929 37.64 10.64 -20.39
C LEU A 929 36.45 11.48 -20.88
N GLY A 930 36.71 12.75 -21.16
CA GLY A 930 35.72 13.68 -21.73
C GLY A 930 34.68 14.20 -20.75
N LEU A 931 34.96 14.17 -19.44
CA LEU A 931 34.05 14.59 -18.37
C LEU A 931 33.77 16.10 -18.40
N SER A 932 34.72 16.91 -18.90
CA SER A 932 34.51 18.35 -19.17
C SER A 932 33.39 18.65 -20.16
N GLY A 933 33.15 17.73 -21.09
CA GLY A 933 32.07 17.82 -22.06
C GLY A 933 30.86 16.97 -21.72
N LEU A 934 30.66 16.56 -20.46
CA LEU A 934 29.53 15.74 -20.04
C LEU A 934 28.21 16.46 -20.29
N SER A 935 27.31 15.83 -21.03
CA SER A 935 25.98 16.36 -21.35
C SER A 935 24.98 15.21 -21.49
N PRO A 936 23.66 15.45 -21.30
CA PRO A 936 22.66 14.39 -21.43
C PRO A 936 22.77 13.64 -22.77
N GLY A 937 22.73 12.31 -22.72
CA GLY A 937 22.82 11.43 -23.89
C GLY A 937 24.22 11.25 -24.49
N LYS A 938 25.25 11.95 -23.98
CA LYS A 938 26.63 11.75 -24.44
C LYS A 938 27.28 10.61 -23.66
N HIS A 939 27.92 9.69 -24.38
CA HIS A 939 28.66 8.59 -23.74
C HIS A 939 29.98 9.09 -23.13
N VAL A 940 30.49 8.33 -22.16
CA VAL A 940 31.78 8.52 -21.51
C VAL A 940 32.73 7.46 -22.05
N THR A 941 33.83 7.89 -22.65
CA THR A 941 34.90 6.99 -23.11
C THR A 941 35.68 6.47 -21.91
N CYS A 942 35.84 5.16 -21.82
CA CYS A 942 36.56 4.48 -20.76
C CYS A 942 37.73 3.69 -21.33
N VAL A 943 38.94 3.99 -20.87
CA VAL A 943 40.17 3.28 -21.26
C VAL A 943 40.58 2.36 -20.12
N LEU A 944 40.62 1.05 -20.40
CA LEU A 944 41.13 0.01 -19.52
C LEU A 944 42.61 -0.20 -19.83
N ASN A 945 43.50 0.20 -18.94
CA ASN A 945 44.94 -0.02 -19.10
C ASN A 945 45.34 -1.31 -18.38
N HIS A 946 45.73 -2.32 -19.15
CA HIS A 946 46.08 -3.64 -18.63
C HIS A 946 47.52 -3.69 -18.13
N SER A 947 47.78 -4.62 -17.20
CA SER A 947 49.10 -4.82 -16.60
C SER A 947 50.17 -5.32 -17.59
N ASP A 948 49.78 -5.88 -18.74
CA ASP A 948 50.67 -6.29 -19.84
C ASP A 948 51.04 -5.15 -20.80
N GLY A 949 50.53 -3.94 -20.56
CA GLY A 949 50.77 -2.74 -21.39
C GLY A 949 49.80 -2.57 -22.56
N SER A 950 48.87 -3.52 -22.78
CA SER A 950 47.77 -3.34 -23.73
C SER A 950 46.65 -2.47 -23.13
N SER A 951 45.72 -2.02 -23.97
CA SER A 951 44.55 -1.26 -23.52
C SER A 951 43.31 -1.60 -24.34
N ASP A 952 42.17 -1.64 -23.69
CA ASP A 952 40.85 -1.66 -24.33
C ASP A 952 40.17 -0.29 -24.16
N GLU A 953 39.55 0.22 -25.22
CA GLU A 953 38.67 1.39 -25.17
C GLU A 953 37.22 0.93 -25.29
N ILE A 954 36.39 1.33 -24.34
CA ILE A 954 34.97 0.98 -24.27
C ILE A 954 34.12 2.23 -24.03
N GLU A 955 32.85 2.15 -24.39
CA GLU A 955 31.89 3.24 -24.24
C GLU A 955 30.95 2.98 -23.06
N LEU A 956 30.73 4.01 -22.24
CA LEU A 956 29.86 3.94 -21.07
C LEU A 956 28.71 4.94 -21.20
N ILE A 957 27.52 4.50 -20.80
CA ILE A 957 26.28 5.26 -20.85
C ILE A 957 25.96 5.82 -19.46
N HIS A 958 25.40 7.02 -19.40
CA HIS A 958 24.79 7.57 -18.20
C HIS A 958 23.36 8.05 -18.48
N THR A 959 22.53 8.11 -17.44
CA THR A 959 21.16 8.64 -17.54
C THR A 959 21.02 10.05 -16.94
N MET A 960 22.13 10.70 -16.57
CA MET A 960 22.11 12.03 -15.95
C MET A 960 21.54 13.11 -16.89
N ASN A 961 20.57 13.88 -16.37
CA ASN A 961 20.11 15.12 -17.00
C ASN A 961 21.03 16.30 -16.63
N THR A 962 20.73 17.50 -17.11
CA THR A 962 21.53 18.69 -16.83
C THR A 962 21.66 19.00 -15.34
N ALA A 963 20.59 18.90 -14.55
CA ALA A 963 20.62 19.17 -13.12
C ALA A 963 21.50 18.15 -12.35
N GLN A 964 21.38 16.88 -12.70
CA GLN A 964 22.16 15.78 -12.10
C GLN A 964 23.66 15.91 -12.44
N ILE A 965 24.00 16.41 -13.62
CA ILE A 965 25.39 16.75 -13.98
C ILE A 965 25.92 17.88 -13.09
N GLU A 966 25.10 18.89 -12.77
CA GLU A 966 25.52 19.95 -11.85
C GLU A 966 25.70 19.44 -10.41
N TRP A 967 24.96 18.42 -9.98
CA TRP A 967 25.21 17.75 -8.70
C TRP A 967 26.59 17.08 -8.68
N PHE A 968 26.94 16.36 -9.75
CA PHE A 968 28.28 15.79 -9.90
C PHE A 968 29.37 16.86 -9.83
N LYS A 969 29.23 17.95 -10.61
CA LYS A 969 30.20 19.06 -10.60
C LYS A 969 30.35 19.70 -9.23
N ALA A 970 29.24 19.91 -8.52
CA ALA A 970 29.24 20.47 -7.17
C ALA A 970 29.78 19.49 -6.11
N GLY A 971 30.01 18.22 -6.46
CA GLY A 971 30.46 17.16 -5.54
C GLY A 971 29.32 16.41 -4.85
N SER A 972 28.13 16.98 -4.79
CA SER A 972 26.87 16.36 -4.37
C SER A 972 25.68 17.27 -4.68
N ALA A 973 24.47 16.72 -4.63
CA ALA A 973 23.24 17.49 -4.74
C ALA A 973 23.05 18.45 -3.53
N LEU A 974 23.52 18.07 -2.34
CA LEU A 974 23.48 18.91 -1.15
C LEU A 974 24.41 20.13 -1.29
N ASN A 975 25.60 19.94 -1.84
CA ASN A 975 26.51 21.04 -2.16
C ASN A 975 25.89 21.99 -3.19
N PHE A 976 25.23 21.43 -4.22
CA PHE A 976 24.51 22.21 -5.21
C PHE A 976 23.37 23.02 -4.60
N MET A 977 22.59 22.42 -3.69
CA MET A 977 21.53 23.09 -2.94
C MET A 977 22.05 24.25 -2.09
N SER A 978 23.16 24.06 -1.37
CA SER A 978 23.79 25.12 -0.59
C SER A 978 24.22 26.30 -1.47
N LEU A 979 24.72 26.03 -2.68
CA LEU A 979 25.09 27.06 -3.65
C LEU A 979 23.90 27.85 -4.21
N THR A 980 22.71 27.26 -4.28
CA THR A 980 21.51 27.90 -4.84
C THR A 980 20.64 28.58 -3.80
N LEU A 981 20.65 28.12 -2.54
CA LEU A 981 19.89 28.74 -1.44
C LEU A 981 20.62 29.94 -0.80
N HIS A 982 21.96 29.99 -0.85
CA HIS A 982 22.76 31.08 -0.26
C HIS A 982 23.30 32.11 -1.27
N LYS A 983 22.94 31.98 -2.55
CA LYS A 983 23.06 33.04 -3.56
C LYS A 983 21.73 33.77 -3.67
#